data_AF-A0A2E8CBM3-F1
#
_entry.id   AF-A0A2E8CBM3-F1
#
_cell.length_a   1.000
_cell.length_b   1.000
_cell.length_c   1.000
_cell.angle_alpha   90.00
_cell.angle_beta   90.00
_cell.angle_gamma   90.00
#
_symmetry.space_group_name_H-M   'P 1'
#
loop_
_entity.id
_entity.type
_entity.pdbx_description
1 polymer ?
#
loop_
_entity_poly.entity_id
_entity_poly.type
_entity_poly.pdbx_seq_one_letter_code
_entity_poly.pdbx_strand_id
1 'polypeptide(L)'
;MLHMFPDTCSIEYHPLGQSPARLIDGDENSTTGEYSMFVNTSYHNTIGDLIASCGLFSQSTSTIRLNLPVPPEPETDLDSDGVLDDADDCDSTPEGEPVYANGCSDSESDDDLDGIMNDMDICPNTPTSEAVDSQGCAESQKDADSDGVNNVLDLCPNTPVGESVDTAGCSASQKDDDGDGVTNDIDECPNTSAGEIVDAVGCTISPPAPTSMKILALHGGGDSASGLASQQGMQDLVAALPEFEFVFASTPESGNVWYQDPPGGKGEPTTDPDWADLSIAYLDQMVIDDGPFYALLGYSQGSAMIPVYLANTQNTFDRVMLYNGYLPTTHHGLMDTIDDAAPFSTPAMVFSGENDGAFKDLAPALAQKFTGSLDLHSQSAGHHLPYQNDQHFNQILTFIRAGIETYDPVDSWYCQDGTGPWVKDYNGDGNGYTANSNGVSSAGGSGSGPWFQCQVSVTVQNDEMIVVSNGIPNHDFLSTMGCCAPEMDYTTTFPLNPVNDTSGGHDTTNCPASAGRWECVPDRGTVAMSVNGAPIFGPEEGPGGDAVALHFDYFNEDRQPIVLGWCTGHSAGPNGYHYHYDANCVYWEPESGESMEDYDSSKIKSDEHSPIIGWAFDGYPIYGMYGYNDDQTSLKAITSSYGIERTQEGGDQGYNGIDDWNYIDGAGDLDECNGRFGPTPEYPDGIYHYVSTPLSGSPTMVTDTNGQTVGMIGFPYFLLCYHGVADVAAQDVGGGQGGGGGGGGGGGPPGGNAAQTLYSHMPELLDSIEERNNLQGVLWDSTWILFVIIGAAFVRGYKNKE
;
A
#
# COMPACT_ATOMS: atom_id res chain seq x y z
N MET A 1 17.22 82.22 15.36
CA MET A 1 16.80 83.57 14.94
C MET A 1 17.94 84.52 15.26
N LEU A 2 18.62 85.08 14.26
CA LEU A 2 19.57 86.17 14.49
C LEU A 2 18.74 87.44 14.71
N HIS A 3 18.91 88.07 15.87
CA HIS A 3 18.18 89.29 16.20
C HIS A 3 18.64 90.42 15.26
N MET A 4 17.69 91.13 14.64
CA MET A 4 17.97 92.10 13.56
C MET A 4 18.86 93.28 14.00
N PHE A 5 18.92 93.53 15.31
CA PHE A 5 19.79 94.53 15.92
C PHE A 5 20.58 93.85 17.04
N PRO A 6 21.73 93.21 16.73
CA PRO A 6 22.59 92.57 17.72
C PRO A 6 22.97 93.56 18.82
N ASP A 7 23.35 94.78 18.46
CA ASP A 7 23.77 95.88 19.36
C ASP A 7 22.75 96.29 20.44
N THR A 8 21.54 95.71 20.41
CA THR A 8 20.49 95.91 21.42
C THR A 8 20.38 94.73 22.40
N CYS A 9 21.29 93.78 22.30
CA CYS A 9 21.35 92.58 23.10
C CYS A 9 22.41 92.69 24.19
N SER A 10 22.10 92.21 25.38
CA SER A 10 23.08 91.92 26.43
C SER A 10 23.06 90.44 26.74
N ILE A 11 24.24 89.84 26.93
CA ILE A 11 24.38 88.47 27.41
C ILE A 11 25.09 88.46 28.75
N GLU A 12 24.57 87.71 29.71
CA GLU A 12 25.14 87.56 31.04
C GLU A 12 25.17 86.09 31.45
N TYR A 13 26.22 85.64 32.12
CA TYR A 13 26.29 84.32 32.74
C TYR A 13 26.07 84.37 34.24
N HIS A 14 25.15 83.53 34.72
CA HIS A 14 24.66 83.46 36.09
C HIS A 14 25.06 82.11 36.69
N PRO A 15 26.20 82.01 37.41
CA PRO A 15 26.61 80.76 38.05
C PRO A 15 25.58 80.29 39.08
N LEU A 16 25.18 79.01 39.01
CA LEU A 16 24.16 78.44 39.89
C LEU A 16 24.72 78.13 41.27
N GLY A 17 23.89 78.34 42.29
CA GLY A 17 24.24 78.00 43.68
C GLY A 17 25.32 78.89 44.31
N GLN A 18 25.78 79.93 43.61
CA GLN A 18 26.81 80.84 44.09
C GLN A 18 26.19 82.11 44.70
N SER A 19 26.64 82.48 45.90
CA SER A 19 26.17 83.69 46.62
C SER A 19 27.34 84.54 47.11
N PRO A 20 27.33 85.87 46.91
CA PRO A 20 26.34 86.63 46.13
C PRO A 20 26.45 86.27 44.63
N ALA A 21 25.34 86.36 43.90
CA ALA A 21 25.30 86.12 42.45
C ALA A 21 26.13 87.19 41.75
N ARG A 22 27.42 86.91 41.52
CA ARG A 22 28.32 87.76 40.75
C ARG A 22 28.18 87.37 39.30
N LEU A 23 27.31 88.12 38.62
CA LEU A 23 27.02 87.96 37.20
C LEU A 23 28.25 88.33 36.38
N ILE A 24 28.46 87.60 35.28
CA ILE A 24 29.56 87.86 34.35
C ILE A 24 28.95 88.32 33.04
N ASP A 25 29.16 89.59 32.70
CA ASP A 25 28.68 90.15 31.45
C ASP A 25 29.54 89.65 30.28
N GLY A 26 28.89 89.31 29.17
CA GLY A 26 29.54 88.96 27.92
C GLY A 26 29.74 90.21 27.05
N ASP A 27 30.92 90.32 26.46
CA ASP A 27 31.23 91.35 25.47
C ASP A 27 30.69 90.95 24.10
N GLU A 28 29.91 91.84 23.49
CA GLU A 28 29.34 91.66 22.16
C GLU A 28 30.26 92.18 21.06
N ASN A 29 30.42 91.38 20.00
CA ASN A 29 30.86 91.87 18.71
C ASN A 29 29.65 92.26 17.85
N SER A 30 29.37 93.56 17.77
CA SER A 30 28.23 94.14 17.02
C SER A 30 28.19 93.79 15.52
N THR A 31 29.32 93.39 14.96
CA THR A 31 29.43 93.09 13.52
C THR A 31 29.11 91.62 13.21
N THR A 32 29.47 90.70 14.09
CA THR A 32 29.25 89.26 13.90
C THR A 32 28.06 88.73 14.70
N GLY A 33 27.62 89.47 15.73
CA GLY A 33 26.63 89.01 16.71
C GLY A 33 27.17 87.92 17.64
N GLU A 34 28.48 87.72 17.69
CA GLU A 34 29.14 86.78 18.61
C GLU A 34 29.38 87.46 19.95
N TYR A 35 29.18 86.70 21.04
CA TYR A 35 29.44 87.17 22.40
C TYR A 35 30.55 86.32 23.01
N SER A 36 31.44 86.97 23.74
CA SER A 36 32.52 86.31 24.47
C SER A 36 32.48 86.71 25.94
N MET A 37 32.78 85.77 26.83
CA MET A 37 32.85 86.04 28.26
C MET A 37 34.07 85.33 28.84
N PHE A 38 34.68 85.92 29.86
CA PHE A 38 35.79 85.29 30.58
C PHE A 38 35.31 84.84 31.96
N VAL A 39 35.32 83.53 32.21
CA VAL A 39 34.94 82.95 33.50
C VAL A 39 36.20 82.42 34.20
N ASN A 40 36.51 82.97 35.37
CA ASN A 40 37.56 82.41 36.22
C ASN A 40 36.97 81.30 37.11
N THR A 41 37.21 80.05 36.73
CA THR A 41 36.67 78.85 37.37
C THR A 41 37.14 78.66 38.82
N SER A 42 38.21 79.34 39.24
CA SER A 42 38.65 79.33 40.65
C SER A 42 37.77 80.18 41.57
N TYR A 43 36.98 81.11 41.02
CA TYR A 43 36.11 82.00 41.79
C TYR A 43 34.62 81.89 41.41
N HIS A 44 34.30 81.23 40.29
CA HIS A 44 32.94 81.11 39.77
C HIS A 44 32.58 79.65 39.49
N ASN A 45 31.36 79.26 39.85
CA ASN A 45 30.85 77.92 39.59
C ASN A 45 30.71 77.72 38.08
N THR A 46 31.09 76.53 37.61
CA THR A 46 31.11 76.19 36.19
C THR A 46 29.74 75.80 35.65
N ILE A 47 28.78 75.49 36.53
CA ILE A 47 27.39 75.24 36.16
C ILE A 47 26.57 76.51 36.40
N GLY A 48 25.86 77.00 35.38
CA GLY A 48 25.18 78.28 35.42
C GLY A 48 24.26 78.54 34.24
N ASP A 49 23.45 79.58 34.33
CA ASP A 49 22.51 79.99 33.29
C ASP A 49 23.08 81.17 32.49
N LEU A 50 23.18 81.02 31.17
CA LEU A 50 23.49 82.09 30.23
C LEU A 50 22.19 82.75 29.78
N ILE A 51 22.04 84.05 30.02
CA ILE A 51 20.84 84.82 29.75
C ILE A 51 21.14 85.86 28.68
N ALA A 52 20.40 85.83 27.58
CA ALA A 52 20.48 86.79 26.50
C ALA A 52 19.18 87.61 26.43
N SER A 53 19.28 88.93 26.58
CA SER A 53 18.15 89.87 26.53
C SER A 53 18.34 90.85 25.39
N CYS A 54 17.46 90.81 24.38
CA CYS A 54 17.56 91.58 23.13
C CYS A 54 16.29 92.37 22.82
N GLY A 55 16.40 93.59 22.27
CA GLY A 55 15.25 94.28 21.66
C GLY A 55 15.30 95.81 21.68
N LEU A 56 14.96 96.45 20.54
CA LEU A 56 14.89 97.92 20.42
C LEU A 56 13.51 98.52 20.77
N PHE A 57 12.42 97.85 20.41
CA PHE A 57 11.03 98.32 20.66
C PHE A 57 10.26 97.42 21.63
N SER A 58 10.56 96.12 21.62
CA SER A 58 10.05 95.12 22.56
C SER A 58 11.22 94.23 22.96
N GLN A 59 11.49 94.11 24.26
CA GLN A 59 12.59 93.29 24.77
C GLN A 59 12.14 91.84 24.95
N SER A 60 12.94 90.90 24.45
CA SER A 60 12.77 89.45 24.65
C SER A 60 14.00 88.89 25.36
N THR A 61 13.81 87.96 26.29
CA THR A 61 14.90 87.30 27.02
C THR A 61 14.85 85.80 26.78
N SER A 62 16.01 85.18 26.58
CA SER A 62 16.20 83.74 26.47
C SER A 62 17.29 83.30 27.44
N THR A 63 17.13 82.12 28.03
CA THR A 63 18.07 81.57 29.02
C THR A 63 18.45 80.14 28.66
N ILE A 64 19.72 79.79 28.76
CA ILE A 64 20.26 78.45 28.51
C ILE A 64 21.18 78.04 29.66
N ARG A 65 21.02 76.83 30.19
CA ARG A 65 21.88 76.28 31.25
C ARG A 65 23.12 75.59 30.67
N LEU A 66 24.29 75.91 31.18
CA LEU A 66 25.59 75.40 30.72
C LEU A 66 26.45 74.89 31.89
N ASN A 67 27.27 73.88 31.64
CA ASN A 67 28.35 73.41 32.53
C ASN A 67 29.70 73.54 31.79
N LEU A 68 30.60 74.40 32.27
CA LEU A 68 31.87 74.72 31.63
C LEU A 68 32.99 73.72 32.03
N PRO A 69 33.74 73.13 31.09
CA PRO A 69 34.76 72.12 31.38
C PRO A 69 36.03 72.72 32.03
N VAL A 70 36.66 71.98 32.96
CA VAL A 70 37.94 72.32 33.63
C VAL A 70 39.00 71.28 33.22
N PRO A 71 40.25 71.65 32.90
CA PRO A 71 41.32 70.68 32.60
C PRO A 71 41.90 70.03 33.89
N PRO A 72 42.35 68.75 33.87
CA PRO A 72 42.94 68.06 35.02
C PRO A 72 44.45 68.37 35.26
N GLU A 73 44.93 68.06 36.46
CA GLU A 73 46.32 68.16 37.00
C GLU A 73 47.16 66.89 36.66
N PRO A 74 48.50 66.83 36.81
CA PRO A 74 49.35 65.87 36.07
C PRO A 74 49.32 64.42 36.58
N GLU A 75 49.32 63.50 35.61
CA GLU A 75 49.10 62.04 35.68
C GLU A 75 50.37 61.26 36.05
N THR A 76 50.22 60.26 36.92
CA THR A 76 51.23 59.25 37.28
C THR A 76 51.09 58.02 36.38
N ASP A 77 52.07 57.11 36.40
CA ASP A 77 52.06 55.80 35.73
C ASP A 77 52.54 54.81 36.80
N LEU A 78 51.58 54.15 37.44
CA LEU A 78 51.74 53.46 38.72
C LEU A 78 52.50 52.14 38.58
N ASP A 79 52.23 51.38 37.52
CA ASP A 79 52.80 50.06 37.28
C ASP A 79 53.92 50.06 36.23
N SER A 80 54.15 51.20 35.57
CA SER A 80 55.22 51.43 34.60
C SER A 80 55.11 50.57 33.33
N ASP A 81 53.89 50.22 32.93
CA ASP A 81 53.59 49.50 31.69
C ASP A 81 53.70 50.38 30.43
N GLY A 82 53.73 51.72 30.61
CA GLY A 82 53.85 52.72 29.56
C GLY A 82 52.54 53.44 29.21
N VAL A 83 51.43 53.14 29.89
CA VAL A 83 50.16 53.87 29.88
C VAL A 83 50.06 54.68 31.17
N LEU A 84 49.48 55.90 31.10
CA LEU A 84 49.36 56.77 32.27
C LEU A 84 48.07 56.41 33.04
N ASP A 85 48.05 56.60 34.36
CA ASP A 85 46.94 56.24 35.26
C ASP A 85 45.56 56.81 34.85
N ASP A 86 45.48 57.90 34.06
CA ASP A 86 44.19 58.40 33.53
C ASP A 86 43.67 57.66 32.30
N ALA A 87 44.56 56.99 31.60
CA ALA A 87 44.29 56.21 30.40
C ALA A 87 44.49 54.71 30.61
N ASP A 88 44.88 54.31 31.82
CA ASP A 88 45.12 52.94 32.24
C ASP A 88 43.88 52.42 32.99
N ASP A 89 43.21 51.43 32.40
CA ASP A 89 42.09 50.72 33.01
C ASP A 89 42.59 49.60 33.95
N CYS A 90 43.88 49.25 33.89
CA CYS A 90 44.52 48.15 34.57
C CYS A 90 45.76 48.63 35.37
N ASP A 91 45.53 49.31 36.50
CA ASP A 91 46.53 49.93 37.39
C ASP A 91 47.70 49.02 37.93
N SER A 92 47.84 47.77 37.49
CA SER A 92 48.83 46.82 37.97
C SER A 92 49.24 45.73 36.96
N THR A 93 49.31 46.05 35.68
CA THR A 93 49.68 45.12 34.62
C THR A 93 51.06 44.46 34.85
N PRO A 94 51.18 43.13 34.71
CA PRO A 94 52.44 42.43 34.97
C PRO A 94 53.62 42.95 34.15
N GLU A 95 54.76 43.19 34.83
CA GLU A 95 55.95 43.76 34.20
C GLU A 95 56.44 42.91 33.00
N GLY A 96 56.43 43.52 31.82
CA GLY A 96 56.96 42.94 30.59
C GLY A 96 55.93 42.33 29.63
N GLU A 97 54.65 42.31 30.01
CA GLU A 97 53.57 41.95 29.09
C GLU A 97 53.32 43.07 28.06
N PRO A 98 52.94 42.74 26.81
CA PRO A 98 52.49 43.75 25.85
C PRO A 98 51.11 44.28 26.26
N VAL A 99 51.00 45.60 26.38
CA VAL A 99 49.77 46.27 26.81
C VAL A 99 49.01 46.90 25.65
N TYR A 100 47.69 46.89 25.77
CA TYR A 100 46.78 47.57 24.88
C TYR A 100 46.73 49.08 25.18
N ALA A 101 45.97 49.83 24.38
CA ALA A 101 45.91 51.29 24.52
C ALA A 101 45.28 51.76 25.84
N ASN A 102 44.60 50.87 26.55
CA ASN A 102 43.99 51.09 27.85
C ASN A 102 44.81 50.50 29.01
N GLY A 103 46.10 50.18 28.79
CA GLY A 103 47.02 49.65 29.82
C GLY A 103 46.85 48.15 30.11
N CYS A 104 45.68 47.58 29.87
CA CYS A 104 45.49 46.15 30.08
C CYS A 104 46.30 45.26 29.12
N SER A 105 46.76 44.11 29.62
CA SER A 105 47.35 43.03 28.82
C SER A 105 46.35 41.91 28.52
N ASP A 106 46.74 40.92 27.69
CA ASP A 106 45.92 39.71 27.45
C ASP A 106 45.65 38.91 28.72
N SER A 107 46.53 38.99 29.73
CA SER A 107 46.33 38.30 31.02
C SER A 107 45.30 38.99 31.93
N GLU A 108 44.80 40.14 31.51
CA GLU A 108 43.87 40.98 32.27
C GLU A 108 42.63 41.38 31.45
N SER A 109 42.58 40.97 30.18
CA SER A 109 41.48 41.20 29.25
C SER A 109 40.79 39.88 28.92
N ASP A 110 39.46 39.92 28.88
CA ASP A 110 38.59 38.82 28.51
C ASP A 110 37.61 39.40 27.46
N ASP A 111 37.95 39.20 26.19
CA ASP A 111 37.31 39.91 25.07
C ASP A 111 35.88 39.41 24.79
N ASP A 112 35.61 38.11 24.98
CA ASP A 112 34.29 37.50 24.77
C ASP A 112 33.48 37.32 26.07
N LEU A 113 34.11 37.65 27.20
CA LEU A 113 33.54 37.72 28.54
C LEU A 113 33.10 36.34 29.06
N ASP A 114 33.75 35.26 28.60
CA ASP A 114 33.45 33.89 28.97
C ASP A 114 34.03 33.48 30.35
N GLY A 115 34.89 34.33 30.91
CA GLY A 115 35.54 34.16 32.20
C GLY A 115 36.97 33.60 32.12
N ILE A 116 37.51 33.35 30.93
CA ILE A 116 38.89 32.96 30.67
C ILE A 116 39.60 34.14 29.98
N MET A 117 40.71 34.59 30.56
CA MET A 117 41.48 35.71 30.00
C MET A 117 42.10 35.32 28.65
N ASN A 118 42.27 36.31 27.76
CA ASN A 118 42.72 36.14 26.39
C ASN A 118 44.04 35.34 26.27
N ASP A 119 44.93 35.43 27.27
CA ASP A 119 46.21 34.70 27.27
C ASP A 119 46.06 33.17 27.46
N MET A 120 44.94 32.75 28.04
CA MET A 120 44.59 31.36 28.35
C MET A 120 43.43 30.84 27.50
N ASP A 121 42.81 31.69 26.71
CA ASP A 121 41.66 31.39 25.87
C ASP A 121 42.09 30.96 24.45
N ILE A 122 41.72 29.73 24.08
CA ILE A 122 41.96 29.15 22.75
C ILE A 122 40.80 29.47 21.79
N CYS A 123 39.64 29.83 22.33
CA CYS A 123 38.38 30.05 21.64
C CYS A 123 37.88 31.49 21.80
N PRO A 124 38.53 32.50 21.16
CA PRO A 124 38.37 33.94 21.44
C PRO A 124 37.02 34.59 21.04
N ASN A 125 35.96 33.80 20.84
CA ASN A 125 34.61 34.28 20.49
C ASN A 125 33.54 33.35 21.08
N THR A 126 33.76 32.84 22.28
CA THR A 126 32.83 31.98 22.99
C THR A 126 31.58 32.75 23.41
N PRO A 127 30.37 32.24 23.13
CA PRO A 127 29.16 32.92 23.55
C PRO A 127 29.09 33.07 25.07
N THR A 128 29.03 34.32 25.55
CA THR A 128 29.07 34.74 26.97
C THR A 128 28.05 34.03 27.90
N SER A 129 27.04 33.34 27.36
CA SER A 129 26.03 32.60 28.14
C SER A 129 26.31 31.10 28.30
N GLU A 130 27.34 30.58 27.64
CA GLU A 130 27.67 29.15 27.66
C GLU A 130 28.73 28.84 28.73
N ALA A 131 28.70 27.62 29.27
CA ALA A 131 29.73 27.18 30.20
C ALA A 131 30.96 26.74 29.41
N VAL A 132 32.11 27.31 29.75
CA VAL A 132 33.39 27.06 29.06
C VAL A 132 34.28 26.14 29.88
N ASP A 133 35.17 25.42 29.21
CA ASP A 133 36.21 24.66 29.88
C ASP A 133 37.42 25.52 30.27
N SER A 134 38.48 24.89 30.78
CA SER A 134 39.68 25.62 31.22
C SER A 134 40.48 26.27 30.10
N GLN A 135 40.08 26.11 28.83
CA GLN A 135 40.72 26.69 27.65
C GLN A 135 39.81 27.70 26.94
N GLY A 136 38.71 28.13 27.57
CA GLY A 136 37.76 29.11 27.02
C GLY A 136 36.83 28.53 25.95
N CYS A 137 36.82 27.22 25.72
CA CYS A 137 35.97 26.63 24.67
C CYS A 137 34.66 26.09 25.25
N ALA A 138 33.53 26.57 24.74
CA ALA A 138 32.21 25.99 25.01
C ALA A 138 31.98 24.70 24.19
N GLU A 139 31.04 23.86 24.64
CA GLU A 139 30.69 22.62 23.91
C GLU A 139 30.19 22.90 22.48
N SER A 140 29.56 24.04 22.23
CA SER A 140 29.09 24.44 20.90
C SER A 140 30.22 24.73 19.89
N GLN A 141 31.45 24.94 20.35
CA GLN A 141 32.62 25.21 19.51
C GLN A 141 33.53 23.98 19.37
N LYS A 142 33.28 22.90 20.10
CA LYS A 142 34.09 21.69 20.04
C LYS A 142 33.56 20.76 18.97
N ASP A 143 34.47 20.27 18.14
CA ASP A 143 34.23 19.28 17.09
C ASP A 143 35.35 18.25 17.21
N ALA A 144 35.03 17.10 17.80
CA ALA A 144 36.00 16.12 18.27
C ALA A 144 36.63 15.29 17.16
N ASP A 145 35.88 15.02 16.08
CA ASP A 145 36.32 14.26 14.91
C ASP A 145 36.57 15.14 13.67
N SER A 146 36.29 16.44 13.78
CA SER A 146 36.59 17.46 12.77
C SER A 146 35.83 17.25 11.47
N ASP A 147 34.59 16.76 11.56
CA ASP A 147 33.71 16.55 10.42
C ASP A 147 32.92 17.81 10.01
N GLY A 148 33.00 18.87 10.82
CA GLY A 148 32.36 20.16 10.59
C GLY A 148 31.05 20.35 11.37
N VAL A 149 30.62 19.38 12.18
CA VAL A 149 29.47 19.47 13.09
C VAL A 149 29.97 19.46 14.53
N ASN A 150 29.52 20.40 15.36
CA ASN A 150 29.98 20.44 16.75
C ASN A 150 29.41 19.26 17.55
N ASN A 151 30.12 18.86 18.60
CA ASN A 151 29.81 17.73 19.48
C ASN A 151 28.38 17.75 20.08
N VAL A 152 27.74 18.93 20.15
CA VAL A 152 26.38 19.08 20.69
C VAL A 152 25.31 18.70 19.66
N LEU A 153 25.61 18.93 18.38
CA LEU A 153 24.71 18.63 17.26
C LEU A 153 25.08 17.33 16.53
N ASP A 154 26.30 16.84 16.75
CA ASP A 154 26.81 15.61 16.17
C ASP A 154 26.20 14.37 16.87
N LEU A 155 25.45 13.59 16.10
CA LEU A 155 24.85 12.33 16.50
C LEU A 155 25.76 11.13 16.19
N CYS A 156 26.80 11.31 15.38
CA CYS A 156 27.67 10.26 14.85
C CYS A 156 29.15 10.50 15.21
N PRO A 157 29.51 10.45 16.50
CA PRO A 157 30.86 10.75 16.93
C PRO A 157 31.87 9.77 16.31
N ASN A 158 33.01 10.30 15.88
CA ASN A 158 34.10 9.64 15.16
C ASN A 158 33.82 9.36 13.68
N THR A 159 33.16 10.29 12.99
CA THR A 159 33.04 10.28 11.53
C THR A 159 34.41 10.11 10.88
N PRO A 160 34.58 9.16 9.94
CA PRO A 160 35.84 8.98 9.25
C PRO A 160 36.31 10.25 8.52
N VAL A 161 37.58 10.61 8.73
CA VAL A 161 38.16 11.84 8.15
C VAL A 161 38.02 11.87 6.63
N GLY A 162 37.38 12.94 6.14
CA GLY A 162 37.23 13.23 4.70
C GLY A 162 35.93 12.72 4.07
N GLU A 163 35.06 12.08 4.84
CA GLU A 163 33.71 11.76 4.41
C GLU A 163 32.80 13.00 4.47
N SER A 164 31.80 13.06 3.60
CA SER A 164 30.79 14.11 3.63
C SER A 164 29.70 13.73 4.63
N VAL A 165 29.46 14.60 5.61
CA VAL A 165 28.42 14.43 6.63
C VAL A 165 27.18 15.25 6.33
N ASP A 166 26.06 14.82 6.89
CA ASP A 166 24.83 15.58 6.90
C ASP A 166 24.79 16.60 8.06
N THR A 167 23.63 17.22 8.30
CA THR A 167 23.45 18.20 9.38
C THR A 167 23.55 17.62 10.79
N ALA A 168 23.54 16.29 10.92
CA ALA A 168 23.65 15.58 12.19
C ALA A 168 25.06 15.01 12.42
N GLY A 169 26.05 15.34 11.57
CA GLY A 169 27.42 14.81 11.69
C GLY A 169 27.56 13.39 11.16
N CYS A 170 26.53 12.82 10.52
CA CYS A 170 26.56 11.42 10.13
C CYS A 170 26.92 11.26 8.64
N SER A 171 27.94 10.45 8.34
CA SER A 171 28.23 10.03 6.97
C SER A 171 27.43 8.78 6.56
N ALA A 172 27.40 8.49 5.26
CA ALA A 172 26.73 7.29 4.73
C ALA A 172 27.33 5.97 5.29
N SER A 173 28.61 5.95 5.67
CA SER A 173 29.27 4.76 6.23
C SER A 173 28.93 4.49 7.70
N GLN A 174 28.23 5.42 8.35
CA GLN A 174 27.79 5.30 9.74
C GLN A 174 26.27 5.15 9.86
N LYS A 175 25.53 5.39 8.78
CA LYS A 175 24.07 5.30 8.75
C LYS A 175 23.61 3.98 8.14
N ASP A 176 22.47 3.53 8.64
CA ASP A 176 21.71 2.36 8.19
C ASP A 176 20.24 2.81 8.32
N ASP A 177 19.70 3.38 7.24
CA ASP A 177 18.43 4.12 7.24
C ASP A 177 17.21 3.18 7.36
N ASP A 178 17.32 1.94 6.87
CA ASP A 178 16.25 0.94 6.91
C ASP A 178 16.43 -0.10 8.05
N GLY A 179 17.61 -0.13 8.68
CA GLY A 179 17.90 -0.89 9.88
C GLY A 179 18.15 -2.37 9.63
N ASP A 180 18.61 -2.73 8.43
CA ASP A 180 18.86 -4.11 8.01
C ASP A 180 20.25 -4.64 8.44
N GLY A 181 21.12 -3.77 8.95
CA GLY A 181 22.47 -4.06 9.40
C GLY A 181 23.57 -3.77 8.37
N VAL A 182 23.23 -3.19 7.22
CA VAL A 182 24.14 -2.77 6.15
C VAL A 182 24.12 -1.24 6.06
N THR A 183 25.29 -0.62 5.97
CA THR A 183 25.37 0.86 5.99
C THR A 183 25.05 1.45 4.61
N ASN A 184 24.45 2.64 4.59
CA ASN A 184 23.96 3.31 3.38
C ASN A 184 25.02 3.48 2.27
N ASP A 185 26.32 3.44 2.59
CA ASP A 185 27.42 3.54 1.61
C ASP A 185 27.65 2.25 0.81
N ILE A 186 27.21 1.10 1.34
CA ILE A 186 27.33 -0.23 0.73
C ILE A 186 25.97 -0.90 0.47
N ASP A 187 24.89 -0.29 0.93
CA ASP A 187 23.52 -0.75 0.74
C ASP A 187 23.00 -0.41 -0.67
N GLU A 188 22.73 -1.45 -1.45
CA GLU A 188 22.13 -1.37 -2.79
C GLU A 188 20.58 -1.41 -2.74
N CYS A 189 20.00 -1.73 -1.59
CA CYS A 189 18.57 -1.97 -1.34
C CYS A 189 18.05 -1.15 -0.14
N PRO A 190 17.98 0.20 -0.24
CA PRO A 190 17.81 1.15 0.87
C PRO A 190 16.42 1.20 1.55
N ASN A 191 15.58 0.19 1.34
CA ASN A 191 14.25 0.08 1.94
C ASN A 191 13.92 -1.37 2.33
N THR A 192 14.92 -2.15 2.70
CA THR A 192 14.71 -3.50 3.21
C THR A 192 13.97 -3.46 4.54
N SER A 193 12.97 -4.33 4.72
CA SER A 193 12.15 -4.34 5.94
C SER A 193 12.96 -4.79 7.16
N ALA A 194 12.87 -4.03 8.25
CA ALA A 194 13.57 -4.33 9.49
C ALA A 194 13.32 -5.76 9.99
N GLY A 195 14.37 -6.57 10.07
CA GLY A 195 14.35 -7.96 10.53
C GLY A 195 14.46 -9.02 9.42
N GLU A 196 14.45 -8.62 8.15
CA GLU A 196 14.79 -9.49 7.02
C GLU A 196 16.27 -9.91 7.07
N ILE A 197 16.58 -11.09 6.53
CA ILE A 197 17.98 -11.50 6.37
C ILE A 197 18.47 -10.94 5.03
N VAL A 198 19.56 -10.18 5.07
CA VAL A 198 20.14 -9.51 3.90
C VAL A 198 21.51 -10.07 3.54
N ASP A 199 21.94 -9.89 2.29
CA ASP A 199 23.30 -10.20 1.86
C ASP A 199 24.29 -9.10 2.25
N ALA A 200 25.48 -9.12 1.65
CA ALA A 200 26.55 -8.16 1.97
C ALA A 200 26.30 -6.75 1.41
N VAL A 201 25.23 -6.54 0.63
CA VAL A 201 24.86 -5.25 0.03
C VAL A 201 23.43 -4.82 0.39
N GLY A 202 22.88 -5.33 1.50
CA GLY A 202 21.58 -4.88 2.05
C GLY A 202 20.36 -5.42 1.32
N CYS A 203 20.55 -6.30 0.34
CA CYS A 203 19.44 -6.86 -0.41
C CYS A 203 18.93 -8.13 0.27
N THR A 204 17.59 -8.24 0.38
CA THR A 204 16.93 -9.41 0.96
C THR A 204 17.43 -10.67 0.29
N ILE A 205 18.07 -11.53 1.08
CA ILE A 205 18.26 -12.90 0.64
C ILE A 205 16.92 -13.57 0.81
N SER A 206 16.18 -13.68 -0.28
CA SER A 206 15.22 -14.77 -0.39
C SER A 206 16.04 -16.02 -0.06
N PRO A 207 15.79 -16.73 1.06
CA PRO A 207 16.37 -18.05 1.20
C PRO A 207 16.01 -18.80 -0.09
N PRO A 208 16.83 -19.74 -0.59
CA PRO A 208 16.28 -20.65 -1.58
C PRO A 208 14.96 -21.12 -1.00
N ALA A 209 13.85 -20.80 -1.68
CA ALA A 209 12.52 -21.22 -1.26
C ALA A 209 12.68 -22.66 -0.79
N PRO A 210 12.12 -23.08 0.36
CA PRO A 210 12.15 -24.49 0.70
C PRO A 210 11.57 -25.20 -0.53
N THR A 211 12.43 -25.83 -1.34
CA THR A 211 12.06 -26.29 -2.70
C THR A 211 11.11 -27.48 -2.62
N SER A 212 10.73 -27.85 -1.40
CA SER A 212 9.72 -28.82 -1.10
C SER A 212 9.01 -28.50 0.22
N MET A 213 7.69 -28.57 0.24
CA MET A 213 6.87 -28.55 1.47
C MET A 213 7.05 -29.85 2.26
N LYS A 214 6.86 -29.84 3.58
CA LYS A 214 7.10 -31.05 4.40
C LYS A 214 5.82 -31.81 4.73
N ILE A 215 5.86 -33.14 4.60
CA ILE A 215 4.80 -34.06 5.03
C ILE A 215 5.34 -34.92 6.18
N LEU A 216 4.71 -34.85 7.35
CA LEU A 216 5.06 -35.68 8.51
C LEU A 216 4.36 -37.04 8.41
N ALA A 217 5.13 -38.10 8.21
CA ALA A 217 4.64 -39.45 7.95
C ALA A 217 4.79 -40.39 9.17
N LEU A 218 3.66 -40.93 9.65
CA LEU A 218 3.56 -41.81 10.81
C LEU A 218 3.39 -43.28 10.38
N HIS A 219 4.32 -44.14 10.80
CA HIS A 219 4.34 -45.56 10.44
C HIS A 219 3.25 -46.39 11.15
N GLY A 220 3.00 -47.61 10.64
CA GLY A 220 2.08 -48.57 11.27
C GLY A 220 2.63 -49.19 12.55
N GLY A 221 1.75 -49.74 13.39
CA GLY A 221 2.16 -50.38 14.65
C GLY A 221 3.02 -51.62 14.40
N GLY A 222 4.16 -51.70 15.09
CA GLY A 222 5.17 -52.75 14.88
C GLY A 222 6.08 -52.52 13.66
N ASP A 223 5.93 -51.41 12.95
CA ASP A 223 6.78 -51.02 11.81
C ASP A 223 7.90 -50.05 12.25
N SER A 224 8.44 -49.23 11.35
CA SER A 224 9.42 -48.18 11.65
C SER A 224 9.35 -47.08 10.61
N ALA A 225 9.94 -45.91 10.87
CA ALA A 225 10.10 -44.84 9.87
C ALA A 225 10.73 -45.37 8.57
N SER A 226 11.84 -46.10 8.67
CA SER A 226 12.49 -46.72 7.50
C SER A 226 11.63 -47.78 6.81
N GLY A 227 10.81 -48.49 7.59
CA GLY A 227 9.91 -49.51 7.06
C GLY A 227 8.82 -48.87 6.20
N LEU A 228 8.14 -47.84 6.72
CA LEU A 228 7.18 -47.05 5.96
C LEU A 228 7.79 -46.43 4.69
N ALA A 229 8.95 -45.79 4.81
CA ALA A 229 9.67 -45.20 3.67
C ALA A 229 10.06 -46.23 2.59
N SER A 230 10.23 -47.49 2.98
CA SER A 230 10.60 -48.57 2.05
C SER A 230 9.42 -49.25 1.36
N GLN A 231 8.18 -48.95 1.75
CA GLN A 231 7.01 -49.55 1.11
C GLN A 231 6.85 -49.03 -0.32
N GLN A 232 6.53 -49.91 -1.27
CA GLN A 232 6.41 -49.53 -2.69
C GLN A 232 5.42 -48.37 -2.91
N GLY A 233 4.25 -48.41 -2.26
CA GLY A 233 3.27 -47.32 -2.40
C GLY A 233 3.74 -45.98 -1.84
N MET A 234 4.57 -46.00 -0.78
CA MET A 234 5.21 -44.79 -0.28
C MET A 234 6.27 -44.27 -1.25
N GLN A 235 7.07 -45.16 -1.84
CA GLN A 235 8.05 -44.78 -2.87
C GLN A 235 7.38 -44.20 -4.12
N ASP A 236 6.23 -44.75 -4.52
CA ASP A 236 5.44 -44.24 -5.63
C ASP A 236 4.91 -42.81 -5.33
N LEU A 237 4.41 -42.56 -4.11
CA LEU A 237 3.98 -41.23 -3.68
C LEU A 237 5.14 -40.23 -3.64
N VAL A 238 6.26 -40.59 -3.01
CA VAL A 238 7.47 -39.74 -2.94
C VAL A 238 8.00 -39.41 -4.34
N ALA A 239 7.99 -40.37 -5.26
CA ALA A 239 8.42 -40.14 -6.64
C ALA A 239 7.45 -39.25 -7.43
N ALA A 240 6.15 -39.29 -7.12
CA ALA A 240 5.12 -38.52 -7.78
C ALA A 240 4.96 -37.09 -7.23
N LEU A 241 5.52 -36.82 -6.05
CA LEU A 241 5.43 -35.56 -5.30
C LEU A 241 6.84 -35.00 -4.99
N PRO A 242 7.67 -34.71 -6.03
CA PRO A 242 9.03 -34.21 -5.83
C PRO A 242 9.10 -32.85 -5.12
N GLU A 243 8.01 -32.09 -5.15
CA GLU A 243 7.80 -30.83 -4.42
C GLU A 243 7.48 -31.03 -2.93
N PHE A 244 7.50 -32.26 -2.42
CA PHE A 244 7.33 -32.55 -1.01
C PHE A 244 8.50 -33.34 -0.41
N GLU A 245 8.99 -32.87 0.74
CA GLU A 245 9.89 -33.61 1.61
C GLU A 245 9.05 -34.45 2.58
N PHE A 246 9.20 -35.77 2.50
CA PHE A 246 8.55 -36.69 3.43
C PHE A 246 9.47 -36.92 4.64
N VAL A 247 9.02 -36.46 5.81
CA VAL A 247 9.71 -36.67 7.09
C VAL A 247 9.07 -37.85 7.80
N PHE A 248 9.82 -38.96 7.93
CA PHE A 248 9.32 -40.19 8.52
C PHE A 248 9.60 -40.25 10.02
N ALA A 249 8.57 -40.09 10.84
CA ALA A 249 8.68 -40.09 12.29
C ALA A 249 8.86 -41.51 12.84
N SER A 250 9.70 -41.67 13.88
CA SER A 250 9.84 -42.92 14.63
C SER A 250 9.24 -42.76 16.02
N THR A 251 8.28 -43.60 16.35
CA THR A 251 7.61 -43.51 17.66
C THR A 251 8.60 -43.67 18.85
N PRO A 252 8.43 -42.90 19.94
CA PRO A 252 9.22 -43.03 21.17
C PRO A 252 8.83 -44.26 22.02
N GLU A 253 7.68 -44.86 21.72
CA GLU A 253 7.08 -45.95 22.47
C GLU A 253 7.74 -47.31 22.19
N SER A 254 7.79 -48.17 23.23
CA SER A 254 8.40 -49.49 23.09
C SER A 254 7.62 -50.40 22.12
N GLY A 255 8.32 -51.23 21.35
CA GLY A 255 7.65 -52.14 20.41
C GLY A 255 7.14 -51.48 19.11
N ASN A 256 7.60 -50.24 18.83
CA ASN A 256 7.30 -49.49 17.62
C ASN A 256 5.80 -49.28 17.36
N VAL A 257 5.06 -48.93 18.39
CA VAL A 257 3.64 -48.54 18.32
C VAL A 257 3.49 -47.08 18.71
N TRP A 258 2.43 -46.39 18.31
CA TRP A 258 2.19 -44.99 18.75
C TRP A 258 1.51 -44.88 20.12
N TYR A 259 0.91 -45.97 20.58
CA TYR A 259 0.38 -46.13 21.93
C TYR A 259 0.23 -47.62 22.20
N GLN A 260 0.45 -48.03 23.45
CA GLN A 260 0.43 -49.44 23.84
C GLN A 260 -1.00 -49.99 23.89
N ASP A 261 -1.13 -51.31 23.70
CA ASP A 261 -2.39 -52.01 23.98
C ASP A 261 -2.80 -51.78 25.45
N PRO A 262 -4.12 -51.76 25.78
CA PRO A 262 -4.57 -51.65 27.16
C PRO A 262 -4.02 -52.78 28.05
N PRO A 263 -3.87 -52.57 29.38
CA PRO A 263 -3.20 -53.54 30.26
C PRO A 263 -3.88 -54.92 30.32
N GLY A 264 -5.20 -54.97 30.12
CA GLY A 264 -5.99 -56.21 30.04
C GLY A 264 -6.17 -56.74 28.60
N GLY A 265 -5.47 -56.14 27.64
CA GLY A 265 -5.57 -56.43 26.21
C GLY A 265 -6.87 -55.92 25.57
N LYS A 266 -7.10 -56.28 24.32
CA LYS A 266 -8.23 -55.78 23.50
C LYS A 266 -9.63 -56.11 24.04
N GLY A 267 -9.74 -56.99 25.04
CA GLY A 267 -11.00 -57.33 25.72
C GLY A 267 -11.31 -56.47 26.95
N GLU A 268 -10.35 -55.68 27.43
CA GLU A 268 -10.49 -54.80 28.61
C GLU A 268 -9.98 -53.39 28.26
N PRO A 269 -10.86 -52.52 27.74
CA PRO A 269 -10.50 -51.17 27.33
C PRO A 269 -9.91 -50.32 28.46
N THR A 270 -9.02 -49.38 28.11
CA THR A 270 -8.56 -48.33 29.03
C THR A 270 -9.44 -47.09 28.94
N THR A 271 -9.52 -46.31 30.03
CA THR A 271 -10.27 -45.04 30.11
C THR A 271 -9.35 -43.84 30.35
N ASP A 272 -8.04 -44.07 30.25
CA ASP A 272 -7.02 -43.07 30.48
C ASP A 272 -6.91 -42.15 29.24
N PRO A 273 -7.18 -40.83 29.37
CA PRO A 273 -7.04 -39.88 28.27
C PRO A 273 -5.57 -39.59 27.94
N ASP A 274 -4.65 -39.83 28.87
CA ASP A 274 -3.23 -39.46 28.74
C ASP A 274 -2.40 -40.62 28.14
N TRP A 275 -3.06 -41.64 27.58
CA TRP A 275 -2.45 -42.90 27.17
C TRP A 275 -1.45 -42.78 26.01
N ALA A 276 -1.47 -41.65 25.29
CA ALA A 276 -0.61 -41.38 24.14
C ALA A 276 0.33 -40.17 24.35
N ASP A 277 0.41 -39.62 25.57
CA ASP A 277 1.15 -38.39 25.89
C ASP A 277 2.61 -38.40 25.43
N LEU A 278 3.29 -39.56 25.57
CA LEU A 278 4.68 -39.68 25.15
C LEU A 278 4.83 -39.46 23.64
N SER A 279 3.93 -40.02 22.84
CA SER A 279 3.93 -39.86 21.39
C SER A 279 3.43 -38.47 20.98
N ILE A 280 2.47 -37.87 21.69
CA ILE A 280 1.99 -36.50 21.45
C ILE A 280 3.15 -35.51 21.66
N ALA A 281 3.82 -35.55 22.81
CA ALA A 281 4.93 -34.66 23.13
C ALA A 281 6.10 -34.81 22.15
N TYR A 282 6.36 -36.04 21.69
CA TYR A 282 7.35 -36.29 20.65
C TYR A 282 6.97 -35.66 19.30
N LEU A 283 5.70 -35.77 18.89
CA LEU A 283 5.22 -35.17 17.64
C LEU A 283 5.21 -33.64 17.70
N ASP A 284 4.81 -33.05 18.84
CA ASP A 284 4.92 -31.60 19.04
C ASP A 284 6.37 -31.13 18.92
N GLN A 285 7.31 -31.86 19.52
CA GLN A 285 8.73 -31.53 19.40
C GLN A 285 9.24 -31.66 17.96
N MET A 286 8.77 -32.65 17.20
CA MET A 286 9.08 -32.75 15.76
C MET A 286 8.52 -31.56 14.98
N VAL A 287 7.30 -31.12 15.25
CA VAL A 287 6.74 -29.92 14.59
C VAL A 287 7.56 -28.68 14.93
N ILE A 288 8.04 -28.56 16.17
CA ILE A 288 8.93 -27.45 16.59
C ILE A 288 10.29 -27.51 15.89
N ASP A 289 10.92 -28.69 15.83
CA ASP A 289 12.30 -28.82 15.36
C ASP A 289 12.40 -28.89 13.83
N ASP A 290 11.44 -29.55 13.18
CA ASP A 290 11.49 -29.88 11.76
C ASP A 290 10.37 -29.22 10.93
N GLY A 291 9.41 -28.53 11.57
CA GLY A 291 8.32 -27.84 10.89
C GLY A 291 8.74 -26.53 10.18
N PRO A 292 7.76 -25.78 9.62
CA PRO A 292 6.34 -26.12 9.53
C PRO A 292 6.08 -27.31 8.62
N PHE A 293 5.05 -28.09 8.94
CA PHE A 293 4.59 -29.23 8.14
C PHE A 293 3.28 -28.86 7.44
N TYR A 294 3.25 -29.02 6.12
CA TYR A 294 2.05 -28.82 5.32
C TYR A 294 0.98 -29.87 5.64
N ALA A 295 1.39 -31.13 5.83
CA ALA A 295 0.44 -32.21 6.00
C ALA A 295 0.90 -33.32 6.95
N LEU A 296 -0.09 -34.01 7.53
CA LEU A 296 0.09 -35.26 8.24
C LEU A 296 -0.27 -36.45 7.34
N LEU A 297 0.59 -37.47 7.32
CA LEU A 297 0.34 -38.74 6.66
C LEU A 297 0.39 -39.86 7.69
N GLY A 298 -0.65 -40.67 7.78
CA GLY A 298 -0.70 -41.85 8.64
C GLY A 298 -0.84 -43.12 7.83
N TYR A 299 -0.19 -44.20 8.27
CA TYR A 299 -0.44 -45.55 7.79
C TYR A 299 -0.81 -46.49 8.95
N SER A 300 -1.91 -47.24 8.82
CA SER A 300 -2.38 -48.21 9.82
C SER A 300 -2.53 -47.57 11.22
N GLN A 301 -1.76 -47.98 12.24
CA GLN A 301 -1.79 -47.33 13.56
C GLN A 301 -1.34 -45.86 13.51
N GLY A 302 -0.46 -45.46 12.58
CA GLY A 302 -0.12 -44.05 12.37
C GLY A 302 -1.33 -43.22 11.96
N SER A 303 -2.23 -43.77 11.13
CA SER A 303 -3.52 -43.14 10.79
C SER A 303 -4.44 -43.03 12.01
N ALA A 304 -4.42 -44.03 12.89
CA ALA A 304 -5.20 -44.00 14.13
C ALA A 304 -4.65 -42.98 15.15
N MET A 305 -3.34 -42.69 15.09
CA MET A 305 -2.68 -41.70 15.94
C MET A 305 -2.98 -40.25 15.53
N ILE A 306 -3.17 -39.97 14.24
CA ILE A 306 -3.44 -38.61 13.76
C ILE A 306 -4.64 -37.94 14.45
N PRO A 307 -5.85 -38.53 14.54
CA PRO A 307 -6.95 -37.89 15.25
C PRO A 307 -6.67 -37.73 16.77
N VAL A 308 -5.90 -38.63 17.38
CA VAL A 308 -5.43 -38.47 18.76
C VAL A 308 -4.54 -37.22 18.88
N TYR A 309 -3.60 -37.05 17.95
CA TYR A 309 -2.71 -35.90 17.95
C TYR A 309 -3.45 -34.59 17.68
N LEU A 310 -4.30 -34.54 16.65
CA LEU A 310 -5.11 -33.36 16.30
C LEU A 310 -6.04 -32.92 17.44
N ALA A 311 -6.56 -33.86 18.23
CA ALA A 311 -7.40 -33.53 19.39
C ALA A 311 -6.63 -32.91 20.57
N ASN A 312 -5.29 -33.06 20.60
CA ASN A 312 -4.45 -32.65 21.73
C ASN A 312 -3.43 -31.55 21.39
N THR A 313 -3.22 -31.24 20.11
CA THR A 313 -2.28 -30.22 19.67
C THR A 313 -2.99 -28.92 19.29
N GLN A 314 -2.23 -27.82 19.28
CA GLN A 314 -2.65 -26.54 18.70
C GLN A 314 -2.04 -26.31 17.31
N ASN A 315 -1.19 -27.22 16.86
CA ASN A 315 -0.57 -27.15 15.53
C ASN A 315 -1.62 -27.35 14.44
N THR A 316 -1.54 -26.53 13.38
CA THR A 316 -2.42 -26.61 12.21
C THR A 316 -1.70 -27.26 11.04
N PHE A 317 -2.48 -27.94 10.20
CA PHE A 317 -2.02 -28.58 8.97
C PHE A 317 -3.05 -28.33 7.87
N ASP A 318 -2.60 -28.20 6.63
CA ASP A 318 -3.47 -28.00 5.48
C ASP A 318 -4.15 -29.29 5.06
N ARG A 319 -3.45 -30.43 5.18
CA ARG A 319 -3.97 -31.73 4.73
C ARG A 319 -3.69 -32.84 5.72
N VAL A 320 -4.61 -33.80 5.77
CA VAL A 320 -4.48 -35.05 6.53
C VAL A 320 -4.72 -36.23 5.59
N MET A 321 -3.78 -37.16 5.51
CA MET A 321 -3.89 -38.37 4.69
C MET A 321 -3.87 -39.62 5.57
N LEU A 322 -4.93 -40.42 5.52
CA LEU A 322 -5.13 -41.56 6.40
C LEU A 322 -5.21 -42.84 5.57
N TYR A 323 -4.13 -43.61 5.53
CA TYR A 323 -4.04 -44.85 4.75
C TYR A 323 -4.33 -46.08 5.61
N ASN A 324 -5.36 -46.85 5.25
CA ASN A 324 -5.82 -48.08 5.91
C ASN A 324 -5.94 -47.92 7.44
N GLY A 325 -6.48 -46.77 7.86
CA GLY A 325 -6.62 -46.37 9.26
C GLY A 325 -7.86 -46.91 9.96
N TYR A 326 -7.88 -46.73 11.28
CA TYR A 326 -8.99 -47.10 12.15
C TYR A 326 -9.01 -46.18 13.37
N LEU A 327 -10.09 -46.20 14.15
CA LEU A 327 -10.17 -45.48 15.44
C LEU A 327 -9.65 -46.36 16.60
N PRO A 328 -8.99 -45.79 17.62
CA PRO A 328 -8.48 -46.52 18.80
C PRO A 328 -9.60 -46.94 19.76
N THR A 329 -10.58 -47.70 19.29
CA THR A 329 -11.83 -48.03 20.02
C THR A 329 -11.65 -48.81 21.32
N THR A 330 -10.49 -49.42 21.56
CA THR A 330 -10.15 -50.05 22.86
C THR A 330 -9.57 -49.07 23.89
N HIS A 331 -9.42 -47.81 23.53
CA HIS A 331 -8.88 -46.74 24.35
C HIS A 331 -9.94 -45.66 24.52
N HIS A 332 -10.89 -45.91 25.41
CA HIS A 332 -12.05 -45.04 25.60
C HIS A 332 -11.66 -43.61 26.00
N GLY A 333 -10.58 -43.43 26.79
CA GLY A 333 -10.10 -42.09 27.15
C GLY A 333 -9.63 -41.29 25.92
N LEU A 334 -8.86 -41.91 25.02
CA LEU A 334 -8.45 -41.28 23.76
C LEU A 334 -9.64 -41.02 22.84
N MET A 335 -10.62 -41.94 22.80
CA MET A 335 -11.85 -41.77 22.03
C MET A 335 -12.69 -40.61 22.53
N ASP A 336 -12.83 -40.44 23.86
CA ASP A 336 -13.55 -39.32 24.45
C ASP A 336 -12.90 -37.98 24.02
N THR A 337 -11.55 -37.90 24.06
CA THR A 337 -10.82 -36.70 23.61
C THR A 337 -11.01 -36.43 22.11
N ILE A 338 -10.99 -37.46 21.26
CA ILE A 338 -11.28 -37.30 19.82
C ILE A 338 -12.72 -36.84 19.60
N ASP A 339 -13.68 -37.43 20.30
CA ASP A 339 -15.10 -37.14 20.15
C ASP A 339 -15.44 -35.70 20.59
N ASP A 340 -14.73 -35.18 21.59
CA ASP A 340 -14.88 -33.79 22.06
C ASP A 340 -14.29 -32.76 21.07
N ALA A 341 -13.26 -33.12 20.32
CA ALA A 341 -12.61 -32.24 19.34
C ALA A 341 -13.19 -32.36 17.91
N ALA A 342 -13.78 -33.51 17.58
CA ALA A 342 -14.34 -33.79 16.26
C ALA A 342 -15.71 -33.09 16.06
N PRO A 343 -16.11 -32.78 14.81
CA PRO A 343 -15.38 -33.08 13.57
C PRO A 343 -14.23 -32.09 13.32
N PHE A 344 -13.07 -32.60 12.93
CA PHE A 344 -11.93 -31.76 12.53
C PHE A 344 -12.24 -31.05 11.21
N SER A 345 -11.90 -29.76 11.12
CA SER A 345 -12.09 -28.93 9.93
C SER A 345 -10.96 -29.07 8.90
N THR A 346 -9.81 -29.62 9.30
CA THR A 346 -8.70 -29.89 8.39
C THR A 346 -9.13 -30.83 7.27
N PRO A 347 -8.96 -30.46 5.99
CA PRO A 347 -9.27 -31.34 4.87
C PRO A 347 -8.54 -32.67 4.99
N ALA A 348 -9.30 -33.76 4.97
CA ALA A 348 -8.78 -35.10 5.15
C ALA A 348 -9.14 -36.03 4.00
N MET A 349 -8.22 -36.92 3.66
CA MET A 349 -8.44 -38.03 2.75
C MET A 349 -8.28 -39.34 3.52
N VAL A 350 -9.26 -40.24 3.37
CA VAL A 350 -9.21 -41.59 3.94
C VAL A 350 -9.12 -42.59 2.81
N PHE A 351 -8.00 -43.31 2.74
CA PHE A 351 -7.78 -44.37 1.75
C PHE A 351 -7.94 -45.73 2.42
N SER A 352 -8.70 -46.63 1.79
CA SER A 352 -8.86 -48.02 2.23
C SER A 352 -8.75 -49.00 1.07
N GLY A 353 -8.04 -50.12 1.29
CA GLY A 353 -7.97 -51.23 0.35
C GLY A 353 -9.09 -52.25 0.57
N GLU A 354 -9.89 -52.53 -0.45
CA GLU A 354 -11.00 -53.50 -0.35
C GLU A 354 -10.53 -54.95 -0.15
N ASN A 355 -9.25 -55.24 -0.46
CA ASN A 355 -8.62 -56.53 -0.21
C ASN A 355 -7.99 -56.61 1.19
N ASP A 356 -8.09 -55.55 2.02
CA ASP A 356 -7.72 -55.56 3.42
C ASP A 356 -8.84 -56.15 4.29
N GLY A 357 -8.87 -57.48 4.40
CA GLY A 357 -9.88 -58.19 5.17
C GLY A 357 -9.89 -57.90 6.69
N ALA A 358 -8.92 -57.16 7.22
CA ALA A 358 -8.82 -56.85 8.64
C ALA A 358 -9.29 -55.44 9.00
N PHE A 359 -9.04 -54.44 8.15
CA PHE A 359 -9.29 -53.03 8.48
C PHE A 359 -10.23 -52.29 7.52
N LYS A 360 -10.60 -52.85 6.37
CA LYS A 360 -11.41 -52.13 5.37
C LYS A 360 -12.74 -51.58 5.90
N ASP A 361 -13.40 -52.32 6.79
CA ASP A 361 -14.71 -51.94 7.34
C ASP A 361 -14.60 -50.88 8.46
N LEU A 362 -13.38 -50.48 8.84
CA LEU A 362 -13.12 -49.52 9.92
C LEU A 362 -12.87 -48.09 9.42
N ALA A 363 -12.46 -47.93 8.16
CA ALA A 363 -12.17 -46.63 7.56
C ALA A 363 -13.37 -45.66 7.59
N PRO A 364 -14.63 -46.09 7.34
CA PRO A 364 -15.77 -45.16 7.35
C PRO A 364 -16.01 -44.47 8.72
N ALA A 365 -15.71 -45.15 9.83
CA ALA A 365 -15.86 -44.56 11.15
C ALA A 365 -14.80 -43.49 11.44
N LEU A 366 -13.58 -43.69 10.91
CA LEU A 366 -12.50 -42.70 10.97
C LEU A 366 -12.82 -41.48 10.10
N ALA A 367 -13.32 -41.68 8.88
CA ALA A 367 -13.75 -40.62 7.96
C ALA A 367 -14.76 -39.65 8.61
N GLN A 368 -15.73 -40.18 9.36
CA GLN A 368 -16.74 -39.37 10.07
C GLN A 368 -16.18 -38.43 11.14
N LYS A 369 -14.89 -38.53 11.49
CA LYS A 369 -14.24 -37.57 12.40
C LYS A 369 -13.78 -36.29 11.71
N PHE A 370 -13.87 -36.20 10.39
CA PHE A 370 -13.46 -35.03 9.62
C PHE A 370 -14.66 -34.45 8.88
N THR A 371 -14.69 -33.12 8.73
CA THR A 371 -15.74 -32.44 7.96
C THR A 371 -15.43 -32.59 6.47
N GLY A 372 -16.28 -33.32 5.74
CA GLY A 372 -16.18 -33.42 4.28
C GLY A 372 -14.98 -34.25 3.77
N SER A 373 -14.62 -35.35 4.44
CA SER A 373 -13.49 -36.18 4.04
C SER A 373 -13.62 -36.74 2.61
N LEU A 374 -12.48 -36.81 1.91
CA LEU A 374 -12.35 -37.53 0.64
C LEU A 374 -12.13 -39.02 0.91
N ASP A 375 -13.18 -39.82 0.73
CA ASP A 375 -13.15 -41.25 1.02
C ASP A 375 -12.85 -42.08 -0.24
N LEU A 376 -11.69 -42.74 -0.26
CA LEU A 376 -11.18 -43.50 -1.40
C LEU A 376 -11.12 -44.99 -1.09
N HIS A 377 -11.83 -45.79 -1.88
CA HIS A 377 -11.95 -47.24 -1.71
C HIS A 377 -11.31 -47.97 -2.89
N SER A 378 -10.04 -48.34 -2.73
CA SER A 378 -9.29 -49.03 -3.77
C SER A 378 -9.73 -50.48 -3.91
N GLN A 379 -10.15 -50.86 -5.12
CA GLN A 379 -10.50 -52.24 -5.47
C GLN A 379 -9.28 -53.16 -5.60
N SER A 380 -8.08 -52.59 -5.74
CA SER A 380 -6.83 -53.32 -5.95
C SER A 380 -5.97 -53.44 -4.69
N ALA A 381 -6.01 -52.47 -3.79
CA ALA A 381 -5.13 -52.44 -2.64
C ALA A 381 -5.55 -53.43 -1.53
N GLY A 382 -4.54 -54.02 -0.87
CA GLY A 382 -4.68 -54.70 0.42
C GLY A 382 -4.33 -53.76 1.57
N HIS A 383 -3.69 -54.27 2.63
CA HIS A 383 -3.15 -53.44 3.72
C HIS A 383 -1.79 -52.86 3.31
N HIS A 384 -1.78 -51.91 2.38
CA HIS A 384 -0.61 -51.14 1.93
C HIS A 384 -1.05 -49.79 1.32
N LEU A 385 -0.11 -48.85 1.18
CA LEU A 385 -0.34 -47.57 0.46
C LEU A 385 -0.63 -47.82 -1.04
N PRO A 386 -1.31 -46.88 -1.73
CA PRO A 386 -1.61 -47.01 -3.16
C PRO A 386 -0.34 -47.14 -3.98
N TYR A 387 -0.34 -48.02 -4.98
CA TYR A 387 0.69 -48.05 -6.00
C TYR A 387 0.36 -47.04 -7.11
N GLN A 388 1.35 -46.69 -7.94
CA GLN A 388 1.17 -45.74 -9.05
C GLN A 388 0.04 -46.14 -10.02
N ASN A 389 -0.29 -47.43 -10.13
CA ASN A 389 -1.34 -47.94 -11.00
C ASN A 389 -2.71 -48.11 -10.30
N ASP A 390 -2.86 -47.65 -9.06
CA ASP A 390 -4.13 -47.66 -8.35
C ASP A 390 -5.13 -46.70 -9.02
N GLN A 391 -6.41 -47.08 -9.05
CA GLN A 391 -7.46 -46.30 -9.70
C GLN A 391 -7.64 -44.89 -9.10
N HIS A 392 -7.20 -44.67 -7.87
CA HIS A 392 -7.29 -43.39 -7.18
C HIS A 392 -5.98 -42.61 -7.12
N PHE A 393 -4.88 -43.13 -7.69
CA PHE A 393 -3.55 -42.54 -7.49
C PHE A 393 -3.50 -41.05 -7.88
N ASN A 394 -4.02 -40.67 -9.05
CA ASN A 394 -4.05 -39.26 -9.46
C ASN A 394 -4.96 -38.39 -8.58
N GLN A 395 -6.09 -38.93 -8.12
CA GLN A 395 -7.01 -38.21 -7.23
C GLN A 395 -6.35 -37.94 -5.86
N ILE A 396 -5.47 -38.83 -5.40
CA ILE A 396 -4.65 -38.64 -4.21
C ILE A 396 -3.62 -37.53 -4.44
N LEU A 397 -2.95 -37.50 -5.60
CA LEU A 397 -2.01 -36.42 -5.93
C LEU A 397 -2.72 -35.07 -5.98
N THR A 398 -3.88 -34.98 -6.63
CA THR A 398 -4.71 -33.76 -6.67
C THR A 398 -5.12 -33.30 -5.28
N PHE A 399 -5.53 -34.22 -4.39
CA PHE A 399 -5.88 -33.86 -3.01
C PHE A 399 -4.68 -33.28 -2.24
N ILE A 400 -3.50 -33.89 -2.41
CA ILE A 400 -2.27 -33.43 -1.75
C ILE A 400 -1.84 -32.06 -2.27
N ARG A 401 -1.94 -31.86 -3.59
CA ARG A 401 -1.56 -30.61 -4.26
C ARG A 401 -2.60 -29.51 -4.24
N ALA A 402 -3.84 -29.80 -3.81
CA ALA A 402 -4.87 -28.78 -3.76
C ALA A 402 -4.36 -27.58 -2.95
N GLY A 403 -4.37 -26.38 -3.54
CA GLY A 403 -3.88 -25.15 -2.90
C GLY A 403 -2.36 -24.89 -2.98
N ILE A 404 -1.59 -25.72 -3.71
CA ILE A 404 -0.13 -25.56 -3.86
C ILE A 404 0.41 -25.89 -5.26
N GLU A 405 -0.45 -26.24 -6.23
CA GLU A 405 0.00 -26.49 -7.60
C GLU A 405 0.76 -25.25 -8.08
N THR A 406 1.96 -25.42 -8.66
CA THR A 406 2.64 -24.32 -9.35
C THR A 406 1.72 -23.88 -10.47
N TYR A 407 1.00 -22.81 -10.21
CA TYR A 407 0.09 -22.21 -11.16
C TYR A 407 0.84 -21.97 -12.46
N ASP A 408 0.34 -22.53 -13.56
CA ASP A 408 0.80 -22.18 -14.90
C ASP A 408 -0.07 -21.02 -15.39
N PRO A 409 0.49 -19.82 -15.61
CA PRO A 409 -0.27 -18.68 -16.15
C PRO A 409 -1.03 -18.99 -17.44
N VAL A 410 -0.58 -19.97 -18.22
CA VAL A 410 -1.28 -20.46 -19.42
C VAL A 410 -2.67 -21.02 -19.07
N ASP A 411 -2.86 -21.61 -17.88
CA ASP A 411 -4.11 -22.22 -17.46
C ASP A 411 -5.21 -21.19 -17.14
N SER A 412 -4.89 -19.90 -16.99
CA SER A 412 -5.93 -18.86 -16.86
C SER A 412 -6.72 -18.62 -18.15
N TRP A 413 -6.15 -18.93 -19.31
CA TRP A 413 -6.72 -18.53 -20.60
C TRP A 413 -7.87 -19.43 -21.02
N TYR A 414 -8.97 -18.79 -21.45
CA TYR A 414 -10.16 -19.45 -21.98
C TYR A 414 -10.06 -19.68 -23.49
N CYS A 415 -10.94 -20.53 -24.03
CA CYS A 415 -11.08 -20.75 -25.47
C CYS A 415 -9.82 -21.26 -26.19
N GLN A 416 -8.91 -21.90 -25.46
CA GLN A 416 -7.66 -22.38 -26.02
C GLN A 416 -7.88 -23.42 -27.14
N ASP A 417 -7.02 -23.38 -28.15
CA ASP A 417 -6.93 -24.37 -29.23
C ASP A 417 -8.24 -24.60 -30.01
N GLY A 418 -9.06 -23.55 -30.17
CA GLY A 418 -10.31 -23.59 -30.94
C GLY A 418 -11.44 -24.37 -30.29
N THR A 419 -11.36 -24.57 -28.97
CA THR A 419 -12.39 -25.27 -28.17
C THR A 419 -13.44 -24.33 -27.58
N GLY A 420 -13.31 -23.02 -27.79
CA GLY A 420 -14.23 -22.03 -27.25
C GLY A 420 -15.69 -22.21 -27.71
N PRO A 421 -16.65 -21.71 -26.90
CA PRO A 421 -18.07 -21.81 -27.22
C PRO A 421 -18.41 -21.01 -28.48
N TRP A 422 -19.48 -21.43 -29.15
CA TRP A 422 -20.11 -20.63 -30.19
C TRP A 422 -21.00 -19.59 -29.54
N VAL A 423 -20.72 -18.32 -29.81
CA VAL A 423 -21.41 -17.17 -29.25
C VAL A 423 -22.12 -16.40 -30.35
N LYS A 424 -23.17 -15.67 -29.96
CA LYS A 424 -23.96 -14.84 -30.86
C LYS A 424 -23.80 -13.36 -30.54
N ASP A 425 -23.71 -12.56 -31.58
CA ASP A 425 -23.99 -11.12 -31.49
C ASP A 425 -25.51 -10.91 -31.60
N TYR A 426 -26.13 -10.38 -30.55
CA TYR A 426 -27.58 -10.16 -30.49
C TYR A 426 -28.04 -8.82 -31.09
N ASN A 427 -27.14 -8.03 -31.69
CA ASN A 427 -27.53 -6.79 -32.35
C ASN A 427 -28.56 -7.04 -33.46
N GLY A 428 -29.61 -6.22 -33.48
CA GLY A 428 -30.68 -6.29 -34.48
C GLY A 428 -31.75 -7.35 -34.21
N ASP A 429 -31.61 -8.16 -33.16
CA ASP A 429 -32.63 -9.11 -32.71
C ASP A 429 -33.74 -8.42 -31.90
N GLY A 430 -34.43 -7.45 -32.51
CA GLY A 430 -35.58 -6.77 -31.92
C GLY A 430 -35.26 -5.58 -31.01
N ASN A 431 -33.98 -5.31 -30.75
CA ASN A 431 -33.48 -4.21 -29.91
C ASN A 431 -33.23 -2.87 -30.65
N GLY A 432 -33.50 -2.79 -31.95
CA GLY A 432 -33.36 -1.55 -32.73
C GLY A 432 -31.92 -1.19 -33.14
N TYR A 433 -30.91 -1.96 -32.72
CA TYR A 433 -29.52 -1.81 -33.15
C TYR A 433 -29.27 -2.43 -34.53
N THR A 434 -28.17 -2.06 -35.18
CA THR A 434 -27.83 -2.58 -36.52
C THR A 434 -27.36 -4.02 -36.42
N ALA A 435 -28.01 -4.93 -37.14
CA ALA A 435 -27.65 -6.35 -37.14
C ALA A 435 -26.22 -6.59 -37.65
N ASN A 436 -25.48 -7.43 -36.94
CA ASN A 436 -24.20 -7.96 -37.40
C ASN A 436 -24.43 -9.05 -38.46
N SER A 437 -23.52 -9.17 -39.42
CA SER A 437 -23.56 -10.21 -40.46
C SER A 437 -22.19 -10.85 -40.72
N ASN A 438 -21.20 -10.59 -39.88
CA ASN A 438 -19.80 -11.00 -40.11
C ASN A 438 -19.54 -12.46 -39.69
N GLY A 439 -20.37 -13.03 -38.81
CA GLY A 439 -20.26 -14.42 -38.36
C GLY A 439 -20.93 -15.43 -39.28
N VAL A 440 -20.82 -16.72 -38.93
CA VAL A 440 -21.41 -17.81 -39.71
C VAL A 440 -22.92 -17.94 -39.47
N SER A 441 -23.66 -18.39 -40.48
CA SER A 441 -25.13 -18.44 -40.41
C SER A 441 -25.68 -19.57 -39.52
N SER A 442 -24.89 -20.60 -39.21
CA SER A 442 -25.30 -21.72 -38.36
C SER A 442 -24.11 -22.48 -37.75
N ALA A 443 -23.98 -22.45 -36.42
CA ALA A 443 -23.03 -23.29 -35.68
C ALA A 443 -23.42 -23.58 -34.20
N GLY A 444 -24.31 -22.79 -33.57
CA GLY A 444 -24.65 -22.87 -32.12
C GLY A 444 -25.97 -23.55 -31.74
N GLY A 445 -26.36 -24.67 -32.36
CA GLY A 445 -27.47 -25.53 -31.88
C GLY A 445 -28.92 -24.99 -32.00
N SER A 446 -29.15 -23.68 -32.08
CA SER A 446 -30.48 -23.08 -32.34
C SER A 446 -30.39 -21.71 -33.05
N GLY A 447 -31.38 -21.31 -33.85
CA GLY A 447 -31.46 -19.97 -34.45
C GLY A 447 -30.64 -19.71 -35.73
N SER A 448 -30.86 -18.56 -36.36
CA SER A 448 -30.02 -18.03 -37.46
C SER A 448 -28.92 -17.13 -36.90
N GLY A 449 -27.70 -17.23 -37.45
CA GLY A 449 -26.54 -16.41 -37.06
C GLY A 449 -26.71 -14.89 -37.26
N PRO A 450 -25.63 -14.10 -37.07
CA PRO A 450 -24.23 -14.52 -37.10
C PRO A 450 -23.74 -15.18 -35.80
N TRP A 451 -23.07 -16.32 -35.96
CA TRP A 451 -22.36 -17.03 -34.88
C TRP A 451 -20.86 -16.81 -35.01
N PHE A 452 -20.18 -16.64 -33.90
CA PHE A 452 -18.73 -16.51 -33.78
C PHE A 452 -18.21 -17.57 -32.82
N GLN A 453 -16.93 -17.90 -32.91
CA GLN A 453 -16.30 -18.82 -31.96
C GLN A 453 -15.18 -18.07 -31.24
N CYS A 454 -15.18 -18.09 -29.92
CA CYS A 454 -14.06 -17.58 -29.13
C CYS A 454 -12.82 -18.45 -29.37
N GLN A 455 -11.66 -17.83 -29.63
CA GLN A 455 -10.41 -18.55 -29.89
C GLN A 455 -9.20 -17.82 -29.32
N VAL A 456 -8.42 -18.55 -28.52
CA VAL A 456 -7.15 -18.11 -27.95
C VAL A 456 -6.09 -19.19 -28.20
N SER A 457 -4.84 -18.79 -28.38
CA SER A 457 -3.68 -19.67 -28.37
C SER A 457 -2.57 -19.00 -27.57
N VAL A 458 -2.04 -19.73 -26.59
CA VAL A 458 -0.99 -19.21 -25.71
C VAL A 458 0.29 -20.00 -25.96
N THR A 459 1.40 -19.29 -26.07
CA THR A 459 2.73 -19.90 -26.16
C THR A 459 3.66 -19.18 -25.20
N VAL A 460 4.48 -19.94 -24.48
CA VAL A 460 5.51 -19.37 -23.60
C VAL A 460 6.85 -19.40 -24.34
N GLN A 461 7.47 -18.22 -24.46
CA GLN A 461 8.80 -18.10 -25.05
C GLN A 461 9.57 -16.97 -24.36
N ASN A 462 10.84 -17.21 -24.04
CA ASN A 462 11.73 -16.22 -23.43
C ASN A 462 11.17 -15.58 -22.15
N ASP A 463 10.48 -16.37 -21.31
CA ASP A 463 9.87 -15.90 -20.06
C ASP A 463 8.69 -14.92 -20.25
N GLU A 464 8.07 -14.96 -21.43
CA GLU A 464 6.87 -14.21 -21.76
C GLU A 464 5.76 -15.14 -22.26
N MET A 465 4.52 -14.83 -21.90
CA MET A 465 3.34 -15.37 -22.57
C MET A 465 3.06 -14.57 -23.83
N ILE A 466 3.07 -15.25 -24.97
CA ILE A 466 2.61 -14.73 -26.25
C ILE A 466 1.23 -15.30 -26.51
N VAL A 467 0.23 -14.43 -26.56
CA VAL A 467 -1.18 -14.77 -26.72
C VAL A 467 -1.67 -14.29 -28.06
N VAL A 468 -2.23 -15.20 -28.85
CA VAL A 468 -2.91 -14.92 -30.10
C VAL A 468 -4.41 -15.12 -29.90
N SER A 469 -5.22 -14.13 -30.25
CA SER A 469 -6.66 -14.13 -30.03
C SER A 469 -7.42 -13.63 -31.26
N ASN A 470 -8.65 -14.09 -31.43
CA ASN A 470 -9.58 -13.57 -32.44
C ASN A 470 -10.49 -12.41 -31.95
N GLY A 471 -10.32 -11.96 -30.70
CA GLY A 471 -11.05 -10.83 -30.12
C GLY A 471 -12.52 -11.07 -29.80
N ILE A 472 -13.02 -12.31 -29.95
CA ILE A 472 -14.42 -12.67 -29.69
C ILE A 472 -14.55 -13.19 -28.25
N PRO A 473 -15.46 -12.66 -27.42
CA PRO A 473 -15.64 -13.13 -26.05
C PRO A 473 -16.25 -14.54 -26.00
N ASN A 474 -16.09 -15.22 -24.86
CA ASN A 474 -16.64 -16.55 -24.60
C ASN A 474 -18.14 -16.56 -24.26
N HIS A 475 -18.79 -15.40 -24.28
CA HIS A 475 -20.21 -15.26 -24.01
C HIS A 475 -20.89 -14.51 -25.16
N ASP A 476 -22.22 -14.65 -25.23
CA ASP A 476 -23.01 -13.84 -26.13
C ASP A 476 -22.85 -12.36 -25.79
N PHE A 477 -22.80 -11.52 -26.81
CA PHE A 477 -22.57 -10.08 -26.63
C PHE A 477 -23.65 -9.30 -27.36
N LEU A 478 -24.35 -8.44 -26.63
CA LEU A 478 -25.20 -7.43 -27.22
C LEU A 478 -24.43 -6.12 -27.18
N SER A 479 -24.21 -5.55 -28.35
CA SER A 479 -23.60 -4.23 -28.50
C SER A 479 -24.67 -3.17 -28.69
N THR A 480 -24.40 -1.93 -28.31
CA THR A 480 -25.38 -0.85 -28.45
C THR A 480 -25.23 -0.19 -29.83
N MET A 481 -25.12 1.15 -29.92
CA MET A 481 -24.96 1.92 -31.15
C MET A 481 -23.81 1.43 -32.04
N GLY A 482 -22.80 0.79 -31.44
CA GLY A 482 -21.74 0.09 -32.15
C GLY A 482 -22.22 -1.28 -32.64
N CYS A 483 -22.06 -1.54 -33.95
CA CYS A 483 -22.49 -2.80 -34.56
C CYS A 483 -21.29 -3.58 -35.07
N CYS A 484 -21.55 -4.82 -35.47
CA CYS A 484 -20.80 -5.44 -36.55
C CYS A 484 -19.34 -5.77 -36.23
N ALA A 485 -19.02 -6.09 -34.98
CA ALA A 485 -17.68 -6.59 -34.63
C ALA A 485 -17.32 -7.80 -35.50
N PRO A 486 -16.20 -7.76 -36.25
CA PRO A 486 -15.62 -8.94 -36.87
C PRO A 486 -14.72 -9.67 -35.87
N GLU A 487 -14.26 -10.87 -36.24
CA GLU A 487 -13.05 -11.46 -35.65
C GLU A 487 -11.85 -10.56 -35.98
N MET A 488 -10.93 -10.44 -35.01
CA MET A 488 -9.75 -9.57 -35.06
C MET A 488 -8.50 -10.38 -34.77
N ASP A 489 -7.43 -10.23 -35.55
CA ASP A 489 -6.17 -10.94 -35.28
C ASP A 489 -5.32 -10.15 -34.28
N TYR A 490 -5.37 -10.51 -33.00
CA TYR A 490 -4.55 -9.89 -31.96
C TYR A 490 -3.36 -10.75 -31.56
N THR A 491 -2.22 -10.11 -31.31
CA THR A 491 -1.04 -10.73 -30.69
C THR A 491 -0.57 -9.85 -29.53
N THR A 492 -0.64 -10.38 -28.32
CA THR A 492 -0.22 -9.70 -27.09
C THR A 492 0.86 -10.46 -26.37
N THR A 493 1.74 -9.75 -25.68
CA THR A 493 2.86 -10.32 -24.93
C THR A 493 2.83 -9.86 -23.48
N PHE A 494 3.01 -10.79 -22.54
CA PHE A 494 3.01 -10.53 -21.10
C PHE A 494 4.24 -11.16 -20.44
N PRO A 495 5.05 -10.42 -19.66
CA PRO A 495 6.15 -11.02 -18.92
C PRO A 495 5.60 -11.94 -17.81
N LEU A 496 6.18 -13.13 -17.67
CA LEU A 496 5.81 -14.09 -16.62
C LEU A 496 6.38 -13.71 -15.24
N ASN A 497 7.47 -12.93 -15.24
CA ASN A 497 8.10 -12.38 -14.06
C ASN A 497 8.03 -10.84 -14.14
N PRO A 498 6.87 -10.23 -13.85
CA PRO A 498 6.70 -8.79 -13.90
C PRO A 498 7.64 -8.10 -12.91
N VAL A 499 8.17 -6.94 -13.31
CA VAL A 499 9.12 -6.14 -12.53
C VAL A 499 8.48 -4.79 -12.23
N ASN A 500 8.45 -4.39 -10.96
CA ASN A 500 7.96 -3.08 -10.54
C ASN A 500 8.67 -1.94 -11.27
N ASP A 501 7.89 -0.99 -11.77
CA ASP A 501 8.40 0.23 -12.35
C ASP A 501 8.76 1.25 -11.27
N THR A 502 10.02 1.24 -10.84
CA THR A 502 10.53 2.12 -9.78
C THR A 502 11.21 3.39 -10.32
N SER A 503 11.12 3.64 -11.62
CA SER A 503 11.96 4.64 -12.29
C SER A 503 11.46 6.08 -12.13
N GLY A 504 10.16 6.26 -11.87
CA GLY A 504 9.52 7.56 -11.66
C GLY A 504 9.71 8.57 -12.81
N GLY A 505 9.16 9.77 -12.65
CA GLY A 505 9.25 10.83 -13.66
C GLY A 505 8.40 10.58 -14.92
N HIS A 506 7.40 9.70 -14.81
CA HIS A 506 6.46 9.38 -15.87
C HIS A 506 5.51 10.53 -16.18
N ASP A 507 4.97 10.52 -17.39
CA ASP A 507 3.91 11.45 -17.79
C ASP A 507 2.67 11.18 -16.94
N THR A 508 2.15 12.21 -16.27
CA THR A 508 1.00 12.11 -15.37
C THR A 508 -0.33 12.46 -16.02
N THR A 509 -0.34 12.74 -17.33
CA THR A 509 -1.52 13.29 -18.05
C THR A 509 -2.78 12.45 -17.83
N ASN A 510 -2.65 11.13 -17.71
CA ASN A 510 -3.77 10.19 -17.66
C ASN A 510 -3.91 9.52 -16.28
N CYS A 511 -3.06 9.84 -15.31
CA CYS A 511 -3.09 9.25 -13.98
C CYS A 511 -2.47 10.21 -12.95
N PRO A 512 -3.02 11.42 -12.76
CA PRO A 512 -2.41 12.44 -11.90
C PRO A 512 -2.19 11.97 -10.46
N ALA A 513 -3.03 11.03 -9.98
CA ALA A 513 -2.89 10.39 -8.67
C ALA A 513 -1.56 9.64 -8.46
N SER A 514 -0.96 9.11 -9.53
CA SER A 514 0.35 8.43 -9.45
C SER A 514 1.50 9.41 -9.18
N ALA A 515 1.30 10.71 -9.41
CA ALA A 515 2.33 11.74 -9.30
C ALA A 515 3.62 11.41 -10.06
N GLY A 516 3.51 10.64 -11.15
CA GLY A 516 4.62 10.24 -12.02
C GLY A 516 5.46 9.10 -11.47
N ARG A 517 4.98 8.39 -10.43
CA ARG A 517 5.62 7.18 -9.90
C ARG A 517 5.53 6.02 -10.88
N TRP A 518 4.41 5.91 -11.59
CA TRP A 518 4.03 4.79 -12.45
C TRP A 518 3.71 5.27 -13.86
N GLU A 519 3.98 4.44 -14.87
CA GLU A 519 3.55 4.70 -16.24
C GLU A 519 2.01 4.67 -16.33
N CYS A 520 1.38 5.77 -16.74
CA CYS A 520 -0.07 5.79 -16.92
C CYS A 520 -0.49 4.89 -18.09
N VAL A 521 -1.62 4.20 -17.94
CA VAL A 521 -2.22 3.52 -19.10
C VAL A 521 -2.73 4.55 -20.12
N PRO A 522 -2.79 4.22 -21.42
CA PRO A 522 -3.35 5.13 -22.39
C PRO A 522 -4.85 5.37 -22.10
N ASP A 523 -5.29 6.64 -22.18
CA ASP A 523 -6.71 7.01 -22.06
C ASP A 523 -7.62 6.22 -23.01
N ARG A 524 -7.08 5.89 -24.19
CA ARG A 524 -7.80 5.27 -25.30
C ARG A 524 -7.08 4.04 -25.83
N GLY A 525 -7.88 3.02 -26.14
CA GLY A 525 -7.40 1.76 -26.69
C GLY A 525 -7.14 0.72 -25.62
N THR A 526 -6.53 -0.38 -26.03
CA THR A 526 -6.28 -1.54 -25.18
C THR A 526 -5.21 -1.24 -24.13
N VAL A 527 -5.49 -1.60 -22.88
CA VAL A 527 -4.59 -1.50 -21.72
C VAL A 527 -4.26 -2.88 -21.13
N ALA A 528 -5.10 -3.87 -21.43
CA ALA A 528 -4.97 -5.23 -20.94
C ALA A 528 -5.73 -6.18 -21.87
N MET A 529 -5.56 -7.49 -21.67
CA MET A 529 -6.30 -8.51 -22.40
C MET A 529 -7.10 -9.37 -21.42
N SER A 530 -8.39 -9.56 -21.68
CA SER A 530 -9.20 -10.51 -20.92
C SER A 530 -8.76 -11.95 -21.23
N VAL A 531 -8.93 -12.88 -20.29
CA VAL A 531 -8.56 -14.29 -20.47
C VAL A 531 -9.31 -15.00 -21.60
N ASN A 532 -10.44 -14.46 -22.06
CA ASN A 532 -11.14 -14.97 -23.25
C ASN A 532 -10.59 -14.40 -24.58
N GLY A 533 -9.59 -13.52 -24.51
CA GLY A 533 -8.95 -12.90 -25.66
C GLY A 533 -9.61 -11.61 -26.17
N ALA A 534 -10.65 -11.09 -25.50
CA ALA A 534 -11.20 -9.79 -25.83
C ALA A 534 -10.41 -8.64 -25.14
N PRO A 535 -10.10 -7.54 -25.85
CA PRO A 535 -9.41 -6.39 -25.28
C PRO A 535 -10.13 -5.75 -24.09
N ILE A 536 -9.35 -5.25 -23.14
CA ILE A 536 -9.80 -4.36 -22.06
C ILE A 536 -9.28 -2.97 -22.37
N PHE A 537 -10.19 -2.00 -22.44
CA PHE A 537 -9.90 -0.60 -22.73
C PHE A 537 -9.90 0.24 -21.45
N GLY A 538 -9.22 1.38 -21.51
CA GLY A 538 -9.39 2.45 -20.52
C GLY A 538 -10.81 3.03 -20.52
N PRO A 539 -11.09 4.01 -19.67
CA PRO A 539 -12.43 4.58 -19.51
C PRO A 539 -12.96 5.34 -20.74
N GLU A 540 -12.09 5.74 -21.69
CA GLU A 540 -12.49 6.52 -22.86
C GLU A 540 -12.72 5.71 -24.14
N GLU A 541 -13.66 6.18 -24.97
CA GLU A 541 -13.85 5.73 -26.35
C GLU A 541 -14.13 6.91 -27.30
N GLY A 542 -13.75 6.77 -28.57
CA GLY A 542 -13.93 7.82 -29.58
C GLY A 542 -13.16 9.10 -29.24
N PRO A 543 -13.45 10.26 -29.86
CA PRO A 543 -12.63 11.48 -29.75
C PRO A 543 -12.65 12.18 -28.36
N GLY A 544 -12.78 11.42 -27.26
CA GLY A 544 -12.71 11.82 -25.86
C GLY A 544 -14.05 11.75 -25.15
N GLY A 545 -14.84 10.67 -25.33
CA GLY A 545 -16.07 10.46 -24.57
C GLY A 545 -15.87 9.41 -23.48
N ASP A 546 -16.33 9.70 -22.26
CA ASP A 546 -16.34 8.72 -21.17
C ASP A 546 -17.52 7.76 -21.36
N ALA A 547 -17.23 6.56 -21.85
CA ALA A 547 -18.24 5.57 -22.17
C ALA A 547 -18.95 5.02 -20.92
N VAL A 548 -18.24 5.01 -19.78
CA VAL A 548 -18.74 4.40 -18.56
C VAL A 548 -19.57 5.40 -17.75
N ALA A 549 -19.09 6.63 -17.60
CA ALA A 549 -19.84 7.72 -16.97
C ALA A 549 -21.21 7.93 -17.63
N LEU A 550 -21.26 7.87 -18.96
CA LEU A 550 -22.51 7.97 -19.70
C LEU A 550 -23.42 6.77 -19.45
N HIS A 551 -22.87 5.55 -19.41
CA HIS A 551 -23.66 4.35 -19.18
C HIS A 551 -24.35 4.35 -17.81
N PHE A 552 -23.71 4.92 -16.78
CA PHE A 552 -24.24 5.01 -15.41
C PHE A 552 -24.88 6.36 -15.06
N ASP A 553 -25.15 7.21 -16.06
CA ASP A 553 -25.83 8.50 -15.87
C ASP A 553 -25.13 9.45 -14.87
N TYR A 554 -23.82 9.31 -14.62
CA TYR A 554 -23.12 10.18 -13.67
C TYR A 554 -22.84 11.57 -14.22
N PHE A 555 -22.63 11.65 -15.54
CA PHE A 555 -22.31 12.89 -16.25
C PHE A 555 -23.09 12.97 -17.57
N ASN A 556 -23.43 14.18 -17.98
CA ASN A 556 -23.97 14.40 -19.33
C ASN A 556 -22.82 14.40 -20.32
N GLU A 557 -22.63 13.31 -21.05
CA GLU A 557 -21.66 13.21 -22.15
C GLU A 557 -22.28 13.75 -23.46
N ASP A 558 -21.80 14.90 -23.93
CA ASP A 558 -22.32 15.59 -25.12
C ASP A 558 -21.40 15.54 -26.35
N ARG A 559 -20.20 14.93 -26.23
CA ARG A 559 -19.20 14.83 -27.31
C ARG A 559 -19.48 13.64 -28.22
N GLN A 560 -19.46 12.44 -27.65
CA GLN A 560 -19.80 11.21 -28.36
C GLN A 560 -20.55 10.25 -27.43
N PRO A 561 -21.88 10.13 -27.57
CA PRO A 561 -22.62 9.20 -26.74
C PRO A 561 -22.32 7.76 -27.14
N ILE A 562 -21.57 7.05 -26.30
CA ILE A 562 -21.36 5.60 -26.36
C ILE A 562 -22.14 4.96 -25.23
N VAL A 563 -22.98 3.98 -25.57
CA VAL A 563 -23.72 3.21 -24.58
C VAL A 563 -23.01 1.87 -24.44
N LEU A 564 -22.76 1.40 -23.23
CA LEU A 564 -22.20 0.07 -23.04
C LEU A 564 -23.31 -0.99 -23.00
N GLY A 565 -23.00 -2.19 -23.47
CA GLY A 565 -23.90 -3.33 -23.49
C GLY A 565 -23.75 -4.20 -22.24
N TRP A 566 -24.09 -5.49 -22.37
CA TRP A 566 -23.85 -6.45 -21.29
C TRP A 566 -22.37 -6.64 -21.02
N CYS A 567 -22.05 -6.96 -19.76
CA CYS A 567 -20.69 -6.88 -19.22
C CYS A 567 -20.05 -5.50 -19.40
N THR A 568 -20.86 -4.47 -19.63
CA THR A 568 -20.38 -3.09 -19.78
C THR A 568 -19.24 -2.98 -20.81
N GLY A 569 -19.36 -3.77 -21.89
CA GLY A 569 -18.51 -3.76 -23.07
C GLY A 569 -19.35 -3.48 -24.33
N HIS A 570 -18.71 -3.31 -25.49
CA HIS A 570 -19.43 -3.05 -26.74
C HIS A 570 -18.61 -3.39 -27.99
N SER A 571 -19.29 -3.50 -29.14
CA SER A 571 -18.67 -3.66 -30.46
C SER A 571 -18.41 -2.29 -31.10
N ALA A 572 -17.15 -1.97 -31.40
CA ALA A 572 -16.77 -0.72 -32.07
C ALA A 572 -16.62 -0.86 -33.59
N GLY A 573 -17.54 -1.57 -34.27
CA GLY A 573 -17.50 -1.70 -35.72
C GLY A 573 -16.26 -2.47 -36.19
N PRO A 574 -15.46 -1.91 -37.11
CA PRO A 574 -14.25 -2.57 -37.60
C PRO A 574 -13.16 -2.74 -36.53
N ASN A 575 -13.33 -2.16 -35.33
CA ASN A 575 -12.35 -2.22 -34.25
C ASN A 575 -12.60 -3.39 -33.28
N GLY A 576 -13.60 -4.24 -33.53
CA GLY A 576 -13.89 -5.42 -32.70
C GLY A 576 -14.71 -5.11 -31.43
N TYR A 577 -14.87 -6.12 -30.58
CA TYR A 577 -15.52 -6.03 -29.26
C TYR A 577 -14.47 -5.80 -28.16
N HIS A 578 -14.81 -5.04 -27.12
CA HIS A 578 -13.94 -4.82 -25.96
C HIS A 578 -14.73 -4.42 -24.70
N TYR A 579 -14.10 -4.58 -23.53
CA TYR A 579 -14.63 -4.19 -22.22
C TYR A 579 -14.12 -2.81 -21.78
N HIS A 580 -14.95 -2.06 -21.04
CA HIS A 580 -14.54 -0.80 -20.40
C HIS A 580 -14.63 -0.81 -18.87
N TYR A 581 -15.52 -1.65 -18.31
CA TYR A 581 -15.87 -1.58 -16.88
C TYR A 581 -15.86 -2.94 -16.18
N ASP A 582 -16.49 -3.97 -16.79
CA ASP A 582 -16.71 -5.24 -16.10
C ASP A 582 -16.39 -6.45 -16.99
N ALA A 583 -15.28 -7.14 -16.70
CA ALA A 583 -14.98 -8.44 -17.31
C ALA A 583 -15.20 -9.62 -16.35
N ASN A 584 -15.85 -9.42 -15.19
CA ASN A 584 -16.19 -10.50 -14.27
C ASN A 584 -17.16 -11.52 -14.90
N CYS A 585 -17.97 -11.07 -15.85
CA CYS A 585 -18.94 -11.92 -16.54
C CYS A 585 -18.32 -13.07 -17.36
N VAL A 586 -17.01 -13.03 -17.63
CA VAL A 586 -16.27 -14.11 -18.33
C VAL A 586 -16.48 -15.46 -17.65
N TYR A 587 -16.63 -15.45 -16.32
CA TYR A 587 -16.83 -16.65 -15.50
C TYR A 587 -18.28 -16.88 -15.07
N TRP A 588 -19.21 -16.03 -15.53
CA TRP A 588 -20.61 -16.21 -15.21
C TRP A 588 -21.28 -17.13 -16.24
N GLU A 589 -21.88 -18.21 -15.75
CA GLU A 589 -22.65 -19.14 -16.56
C GLU A 589 -24.15 -18.96 -16.30
N PRO A 590 -24.99 -18.74 -17.33
CA PRO A 590 -26.42 -18.58 -17.14
C PRO A 590 -27.09 -19.87 -16.67
N GLU A 591 -27.99 -19.77 -15.69
CA GLU A 591 -28.80 -20.91 -15.26
C GLU A 591 -29.82 -21.33 -16.35
N SER A 592 -30.50 -22.46 -16.14
CA SER A 592 -31.51 -22.92 -17.10
C SER A 592 -32.64 -21.90 -17.29
N GLY A 593 -32.68 -21.28 -18.47
CA GLY A 593 -33.67 -20.27 -18.82
C GLY A 593 -33.18 -18.83 -18.69
N GLU A 594 -31.95 -18.64 -18.20
CA GLU A 594 -31.26 -17.35 -18.21
C GLU A 594 -30.42 -17.17 -19.49
N SER A 595 -30.05 -15.93 -19.75
CA SER A 595 -29.16 -15.50 -20.82
C SER A 595 -28.24 -14.38 -20.33
N MET A 596 -27.32 -13.89 -21.16
CA MET A 596 -26.48 -12.74 -20.80
C MET A 596 -27.28 -11.48 -20.42
N GLU A 597 -28.56 -11.40 -20.79
CA GLU A 597 -29.46 -10.32 -20.34
C GLU A 597 -29.78 -10.35 -18.84
N ASP A 598 -29.56 -11.49 -18.19
CA ASP A 598 -29.84 -11.70 -16.77
C ASP A 598 -28.59 -11.52 -15.90
N TYR A 599 -27.43 -11.22 -16.49
CA TYR A 599 -26.19 -10.99 -15.76
C TYR A 599 -26.24 -9.70 -14.93
N ASP A 600 -25.75 -9.79 -13.70
CA ASP A 600 -25.50 -8.66 -12.80
C ASP A 600 -24.33 -9.03 -11.88
N SER A 601 -23.51 -8.04 -11.49
CA SER A 601 -22.34 -8.26 -10.63
C SER A 601 -22.66 -8.99 -9.31
N SER A 602 -23.88 -8.85 -8.78
CA SER A 602 -24.33 -9.58 -7.58
C SER A 602 -24.45 -11.10 -7.76
N LYS A 603 -24.44 -11.59 -9.01
CA LYS A 603 -24.43 -13.02 -9.36
C LYS A 603 -23.01 -13.61 -9.43
N ILE A 604 -21.97 -12.79 -9.29
CA ILE A 604 -20.60 -13.30 -9.14
C ILE A 604 -20.49 -13.99 -7.77
N LYS A 605 -19.87 -15.16 -7.76
CA LYS A 605 -19.70 -15.97 -6.55
C LYS A 605 -18.88 -15.20 -5.52
N SER A 606 -19.41 -15.11 -4.31
CA SER A 606 -18.81 -14.38 -3.17
C SER A 606 -18.16 -15.28 -2.14
N ASP A 607 -18.29 -16.59 -2.31
CA ASP A 607 -17.77 -17.64 -1.44
C ASP A 607 -16.44 -18.24 -1.92
N GLU A 608 -15.89 -17.74 -3.03
CA GLU A 608 -14.55 -18.06 -3.54
C GLU A 608 -13.78 -16.77 -3.94
N HIS A 609 -12.45 -16.83 -3.91
CA HIS A 609 -11.62 -15.76 -4.47
C HIS A 609 -11.92 -15.65 -5.96
N SER A 610 -12.05 -14.42 -6.47
CA SER A 610 -12.31 -14.24 -7.90
C SER A 610 -11.14 -14.80 -8.71
N PRO A 611 -11.41 -15.42 -9.88
CA PRO A 611 -10.36 -15.87 -10.77
C PRO A 611 -9.67 -14.70 -11.47
N ILE A 612 -8.54 -14.98 -12.13
CA ILE A 612 -7.88 -14.06 -13.06
C ILE A 612 -8.80 -13.85 -14.27
N ILE A 613 -9.25 -12.63 -14.50
CA ILE A 613 -10.13 -12.26 -15.63
C ILE A 613 -9.36 -11.63 -16.80
N GLY A 614 -8.10 -11.26 -16.59
CA GLY A 614 -7.23 -10.70 -17.60
C GLY A 614 -5.80 -10.50 -17.13
N TRP A 615 -4.96 -10.03 -18.06
CA TRP A 615 -3.55 -9.72 -17.84
C TRP A 615 -3.25 -8.31 -18.35
N ALA A 616 -2.61 -7.49 -17.52
CA ALA A 616 -2.14 -6.16 -17.89
C ALA A 616 -0.80 -6.25 -18.64
N PHE A 617 -0.50 -5.29 -19.51
CA PHE A 617 0.70 -5.34 -20.37
C PHE A 617 2.04 -5.24 -19.62
N ASP A 618 2.03 -4.94 -18.34
CA ASP A 618 3.18 -5.04 -17.43
C ASP A 618 3.39 -6.44 -16.84
N GLY A 619 2.48 -7.38 -17.14
CA GLY A 619 2.53 -8.78 -16.73
C GLY A 619 1.85 -9.09 -15.40
N TYR A 620 1.29 -8.10 -14.72
CA TYR A 620 0.51 -8.37 -13.51
C TYR A 620 -0.90 -8.88 -13.84
N PRO A 621 -1.43 -9.86 -13.07
CA PRO A 621 -2.76 -10.39 -13.29
C PRO A 621 -3.85 -9.39 -12.86
N ILE A 622 -5.01 -9.49 -13.51
CA ILE A 622 -6.23 -8.75 -13.18
C ILE A 622 -7.25 -9.76 -12.64
N TYR A 623 -7.67 -9.58 -11.39
CA TYR A 623 -8.70 -10.42 -10.75
C TYR A 623 -10.08 -9.77 -10.80
N GLY A 624 -11.12 -10.58 -10.61
CA GLY A 624 -12.46 -10.08 -10.32
C GLY A 624 -12.62 -9.48 -8.92
N MET A 625 -13.84 -9.05 -8.58
CA MET A 625 -14.08 -8.15 -7.44
C MET A 625 -13.97 -8.78 -6.02
N TYR A 626 -13.86 -10.09 -5.87
CA TYR A 626 -13.73 -10.75 -4.55
C TYR A 626 -12.30 -11.21 -4.30
N GLY A 627 -11.73 -10.82 -3.16
CA GLY A 627 -10.38 -11.18 -2.74
C GLY A 627 -10.27 -11.38 -1.24
N TYR A 628 -9.08 -11.72 -0.75
CA TYR A 628 -8.83 -11.86 0.68
C TYR A 628 -8.86 -10.49 1.39
N ASN A 629 -9.33 -10.49 2.63
CA ASN A 629 -9.14 -9.35 3.54
C ASN A 629 -7.68 -9.25 4.00
N ASP A 630 -7.30 -8.12 4.62
CA ASP A 630 -5.90 -7.80 4.91
C ASP A 630 -5.22 -8.80 5.87
N ASP A 631 -5.99 -9.44 6.76
CA ASP A 631 -5.49 -10.49 7.66
C ASP A 631 -5.59 -11.91 7.09
N GLN A 632 -6.07 -12.04 5.85
CA GLN A 632 -6.19 -13.28 5.08
C GLN A 632 -7.10 -14.35 5.72
N THR A 633 -7.95 -13.96 6.67
CA THR A 633 -8.85 -14.90 7.36
C THR A 633 -10.18 -15.10 6.67
N SER A 634 -10.56 -14.22 5.73
CA SER A 634 -11.85 -14.28 5.04
C SER A 634 -11.85 -13.60 3.67
N LEU A 635 -12.82 -13.96 2.84
CA LEU A 635 -13.10 -13.29 1.56
C LEU A 635 -13.98 -12.06 1.76
N LYS A 636 -13.72 -11.01 0.99
CA LYS A 636 -14.54 -9.80 0.91
C LYS A 636 -14.60 -9.28 -0.51
N ALA A 637 -15.63 -8.47 -0.79
CA ALA A 637 -15.64 -7.65 -1.99
C ALA A 637 -14.60 -6.53 -1.82
N ILE A 638 -13.73 -6.38 -2.81
CA ILE A 638 -12.66 -5.39 -2.87
C ILE A 638 -13.20 -4.11 -3.49
N THR A 639 -12.83 -2.97 -2.90
CA THR A 639 -13.39 -1.66 -3.25
C THR A 639 -12.33 -0.71 -3.78
N SER A 640 -12.69 0.10 -4.77
CA SER A 640 -11.82 1.16 -5.28
C SER A 640 -11.69 2.32 -4.29
N SER A 641 -10.53 2.99 -4.31
CA SER A 641 -10.22 4.15 -3.46
C SER A 641 -10.50 5.51 -4.10
N TYR A 642 -11.18 5.56 -5.27
CA TYR A 642 -11.46 6.83 -5.93
C TYR A 642 -12.82 7.41 -5.56
N GLY A 643 -12.85 8.73 -5.42
CA GLY A 643 -14.02 9.55 -5.15
C GLY A 643 -14.24 10.61 -6.24
N ILE A 644 -15.51 10.90 -6.58
CA ILE A 644 -15.86 12.02 -7.47
C ILE A 644 -15.81 13.31 -6.65
N GLU A 645 -15.13 14.34 -7.17
CA GLU A 645 -15.12 15.66 -6.55
C GLU A 645 -16.10 16.60 -7.26
N ARG A 646 -17.37 16.64 -6.83
CA ARG A 646 -18.29 17.72 -7.26
C ARG A 646 -18.01 18.98 -6.44
N THR A 647 -17.00 19.75 -6.84
CA THR A 647 -16.66 21.03 -6.18
C THR A 647 -17.75 22.11 -6.33
N GLN A 648 -18.74 21.94 -7.23
CA GLN A 648 -19.92 22.80 -7.38
C GLN A 648 -21.05 22.14 -8.21
N GLU A 649 -22.24 22.76 -8.26
CA GLU A 649 -23.28 22.44 -9.26
C GLU A 649 -22.68 22.64 -10.66
N GLY A 650 -22.23 21.54 -11.30
CA GLY A 650 -21.45 21.54 -12.54
C GLY A 650 -19.92 21.53 -12.37
N GLY A 651 -19.41 21.12 -11.20
CA GLY A 651 -17.98 21.08 -10.87
C GLY A 651 -17.25 19.87 -11.47
N ASP A 652 -16.04 20.18 -11.93
CA ASP A 652 -15.04 19.43 -12.71
C ASP A 652 -15.64 18.50 -13.77
N GLN A 653 -15.65 19.03 -14.99
CA GLN A 653 -15.79 18.25 -16.23
C GLN A 653 -14.47 18.45 -16.95
N GLY A 654 -13.48 17.64 -16.56
CA GLY A 654 -12.24 17.58 -17.31
C GLY A 654 -12.49 17.11 -18.74
N TYR A 655 -11.44 17.17 -19.56
CA TYR A 655 -11.58 16.75 -20.95
C TYR A 655 -11.54 15.22 -21.08
N ASN A 656 -11.05 14.48 -20.08
CA ASN A 656 -11.13 13.03 -20.05
C ASN A 656 -11.93 12.52 -18.85
N GLY A 657 -12.42 11.28 -18.94
CA GLY A 657 -13.24 10.65 -17.88
C GLY A 657 -12.49 10.41 -16.56
N ILE A 658 -11.18 10.62 -16.53
CA ILE A 658 -10.31 10.42 -15.37
C ILE A 658 -10.22 11.69 -14.51
N ASP A 659 -10.21 12.87 -15.15
CA ASP A 659 -10.06 14.17 -14.50
C ASP A 659 -11.09 14.44 -13.39
N ASP A 660 -12.26 13.80 -13.45
CA ASP A 660 -13.37 14.01 -12.51
C ASP A 660 -13.23 13.17 -11.21
N TRP A 661 -12.22 12.30 -11.14
CA TRP A 661 -11.98 11.37 -10.05
C TRP A 661 -10.68 11.66 -9.32
N ASN A 662 -10.74 11.60 -8.00
CA ASN A 662 -9.58 11.75 -7.13
C ASN A 662 -9.32 10.48 -6.34
N TYR A 663 -8.06 10.06 -6.29
CA TYR A 663 -7.62 9.03 -5.37
C TYR A 663 -7.71 9.54 -3.92
N ILE A 664 -8.33 8.75 -3.06
CA ILE A 664 -8.47 9.04 -1.63
C ILE A 664 -7.84 7.88 -0.86
N ASP A 665 -6.65 8.12 -0.33
CA ASP A 665 -5.90 7.13 0.43
C ASP A 665 -6.74 6.55 1.58
N GLY A 666 -6.81 5.22 1.63
CA GLY A 666 -7.60 4.46 2.62
C GLY A 666 -9.13 4.57 2.50
N ALA A 667 -9.67 5.13 1.41
CA ALA A 667 -11.12 5.12 1.17
C ALA A 667 -11.63 3.73 0.76
N GLY A 668 -10.84 2.99 -0.02
CA GLY A 668 -11.10 1.61 -0.42
C GLY A 668 -9.92 0.70 -0.10
N ASP A 669 -9.84 -0.41 -0.82
CA ASP A 669 -8.84 -1.47 -0.66
C ASP A 669 -7.69 -1.40 -1.68
N LEU A 670 -7.84 -0.56 -2.70
CA LEU A 670 -6.95 -0.48 -3.85
C LEU A 670 -6.12 0.81 -3.86
N ASP A 671 -4.94 0.76 -4.43
CA ASP A 671 -4.01 1.88 -4.55
C ASP A 671 -4.35 2.82 -5.72
N GLU A 672 -3.47 3.79 -5.99
CA GLU A 672 -3.66 4.74 -7.09
C GLU A 672 -3.68 4.10 -8.49
N CYS A 673 -3.07 2.93 -8.69
CA CYS A 673 -3.13 2.21 -9.95
C CYS A 673 -4.33 1.25 -10.03
N ASN A 674 -5.14 1.19 -8.96
CA ASN A 674 -6.28 0.30 -8.78
C ASN A 674 -5.88 -1.18 -8.70
N GLY A 675 -4.73 -1.41 -8.09
CA GLY A 675 -4.32 -2.72 -7.66
C GLY A 675 -4.00 -2.76 -6.19
N ARG A 676 -3.43 -3.88 -5.77
CA ARG A 676 -2.91 -4.09 -4.42
C ARG A 676 -1.88 -5.21 -4.45
N PHE A 677 -0.99 -5.21 -3.45
CA PHE A 677 -0.17 -6.38 -3.15
C PHE A 677 -0.89 -7.28 -2.14
N GLY A 678 -0.88 -8.58 -2.39
CA GLY A 678 -1.45 -9.56 -1.46
C GLY A 678 -1.44 -10.97 -2.04
N PRO A 679 -1.67 -12.00 -1.20
CA PRO A 679 -1.77 -13.37 -1.67
C PRO A 679 -3.02 -13.57 -2.53
N THR A 680 -2.92 -14.49 -3.47
CA THR A 680 -4.04 -14.98 -4.29
C THR A 680 -3.97 -16.51 -4.36
N PRO A 681 -5.01 -17.21 -4.85
CA PRO A 681 -4.96 -18.67 -5.00
C PRO A 681 -3.77 -19.17 -5.82
N GLU A 682 -3.40 -18.41 -6.86
CA GLU A 682 -2.30 -18.70 -7.78
C GLU A 682 -0.94 -18.29 -7.24
N TYR A 683 -0.90 -17.24 -6.41
CA TYR A 683 0.31 -16.64 -5.84
C TYR A 683 0.17 -16.54 -4.31
N PRO A 684 0.30 -17.67 -3.58
CA PRO A 684 0.07 -17.71 -2.13
C PRO A 684 1.07 -16.88 -1.33
N ASP A 685 2.28 -16.66 -1.86
CA ASP A 685 3.30 -15.80 -1.25
C ASP A 685 3.07 -14.31 -1.50
N GLY A 686 2.06 -13.97 -2.29
CA GLY A 686 1.75 -12.59 -2.66
C GLY A 686 2.23 -12.21 -4.05
N ILE A 687 1.39 -11.44 -4.75
CA ILE A 687 1.74 -10.73 -5.98
C ILE A 687 1.02 -9.39 -5.98
N TYR A 688 1.63 -8.38 -6.61
CA TYR A 688 0.85 -7.21 -7.01
C TYR A 688 -0.18 -7.64 -8.06
N HIS A 689 -1.41 -7.17 -7.93
CA HIS A 689 -2.46 -7.50 -8.87
C HIS A 689 -3.49 -6.39 -8.97
N TYR A 690 -4.07 -6.24 -10.15
CA TYR A 690 -5.18 -5.33 -10.38
C TYR A 690 -6.50 -6.01 -10.04
N VAL A 691 -7.52 -5.21 -9.74
CA VAL A 691 -8.84 -5.73 -9.41
C VAL A 691 -9.91 -5.01 -10.22
N SER A 692 -10.69 -5.79 -10.96
CA SER A 692 -11.89 -5.28 -11.63
C SER A 692 -13.06 -5.26 -10.68
N THR A 693 -13.34 -4.08 -10.13
CA THR A 693 -14.42 -3.89 -9.16
C THR A 693 -15.37 -2.76 -9.55
N PRO A 694 -16.69 -3.03 -9.59
CA PRO A 694 -17.69 -1.98 -9.75
C PRO A 694 -17.94 -1.20 -8.44
N LEU A 695 -17.29 -1.56 -7.34
CA LEU A 695 -17.60 -1.08 -5.99
C LEU A 695 -16.67 0.06 -5.57
N SER A 696 -17.25 1.15 -5.07
CA SER A 696 -16.49 2.24 -4.45
C SER A 696 -16.37 2.05 -2.94
N GLY A 697 -15.19 2.32 -2.39
CA GLY A 697 -14.98 2.46 -0.95
C GLY A 697 -15.48 3.80 -0.40
N SER A 698 -15.69 4.78 -1.28
CA SER A 698 -16.25 6.08 -0.90
C SER A 698 -17.71 5.94 -0.46
N PRO A 699 -18.10 6.42 0.74
CA PRO A 699 -19.49 6.41 1.19
C PRO A 699 -20.33 7.52 0.54
N THR A 700 -19.77 8.22 -0.46
CA THR A 700 -20.39 9.38 -1.08
C THR A 700 -21.55 8.95 -1.96
N MET A 701 -22.66 9.70 -1.88
CA MET A 701 -23.80 9.56 -2.77
C MET A 701 -23.80 10.71 -3.76
N VAL A 702 -24.11 10.44 -5.02
CA VAL A 702 -24.14 11.44 -6.08
C VAL A 702 -25.53 11.55 -6.69
N THR A 703 -25.85 12.73 -7.22
CA THR A 703 -27.09 12.94 -7.99
C THR A 703 -26.81 12.68 -9.46
N ASP A 704 -27.41 11.65 -10.03
CA ASP A 704 -27.28 11.31 -11.45
C ASP A 704 -27.94 12.37 -12.36
N THR A 705 -27.77 12.22 -13.69
CA THR A 705 -28.35 13.13 -14.69
C THR A 705 -29.88 13.09 -14.73
N ASN A 706 -30.50 12.05 -14.17
CA ASN A 706 -31.94 11.89 -14.01
C ASN A 706 -32.47 12.53 -12.70
N GLY A 707 -31.59 13.05 -11.84
CA GLY A 707 -31.93 13.67 -10.56
C GLY A 707 -32.14 12.68 -9.41
N GLN A 708 -31.76 11.41 -9.57
CA GLN A 708 -31.80 10.41 -8.50
C GLN A 708 -30.51 10.42 -7.67
N THR A 709 -30.63 10.11 -6.38
CA THR A 709 -29.46 9.95 -5.50
C THR A 709 -29.01 8.50 -5.52
N VAL A 710 -27.83 8.24 -6.07
CA VAL A 710 -27.27 6.91 -6.28
C VAL A 710 -25.91 6.79 -5.57
N GLY A 711 -25.52 5.55 -5.22
CA GLY A 711 -24.18 5.27 -4.70
C GLY A 711 -23.13 5.48 -5.77
N MET A 712 -21.86 5.58 -5.38
CA MET A 712 -20.74 5.66 -6.32
C MET A 712 -20.33 4.28 -6.87
N ILE A 713 -20.03 4.22 -8.17
CA ILE A 713 -19.26 3.11 -8.75
C ILE A 713 -17.78 3.23 -8.40
N GLY A 714 -17.09 2.09 -8.35
CA GLY A 714 -15.63 2.05 -8.22
C GLY A 714 -14.96 2.59 -9.48
N PHE A 715 -13.86 3.33 -9.32
CA PHE A 715 -13.01 3.85 -10.40
C PHE A 715 -11.53 3.80 -10.01
N PRO A 716 -10.57 3.66 -10.93
CA PRO A 716 -10.75 3.13 -12.28
C PRO A 716 -11.26 1.68 -12.20
N TYR A 717 -11.69 1.12 -13.33
CA TYR A 717 -12.42 -0.14 -13.33
C TYR A 717 -11.54 -1.37 -13.48
N PHE A 718 -10.36 -1.21 -14.07
CA PHE A 718 -9.36 -2.25 -14.24
C PHE A 718 -8.03 -1.77 -13.63
N LEU A 719 -7.41 -0.80 -14.29
CA LEU A 719 -6.18 -0.15 -13.87
C LEU A 719 -6.10 1.27 -14.43
N LEU A 720 -5.38 2.16 -13.74
CA LEU A 720 -5.10 3.54 -14.21
C LEU A 720 -3.62 3.74 -14.59
N CYS A 721 -2.73 2.96 -13.98
CA CYS A 721 -1.31 2.94 -14.29
C CYS A 721 -0.77 1.52 -14.23
N TYR A 722 0.35 1.30 -14.90
CA TYR A 722 1.14 0.08 -14.80
C TYR A 722 2.07 0.19 -13.59
N HIS A 723 1.89 -0.70 -12.62
CA HIS A 723 2.78 -0.89 -11.49
C HIS A 723 4.09 -1.57 -11.93
N GLY A 724 4.07 -2.36 -13.00
CA GLY A 724 5.25 -2.96 -13.60
C GLY A 724 5.74 -2.23 -14.85
N VAL A 725 6.90 -2.65 -15.36
CA VAL A 725 7.44 -2.18 -16.64
C VAL A 725 6.60 -2.74 -17.79
N ALA A 726 5.82 -1.89 -18.46
CA ALA A 726 4.97 -2.29 -19.58
C ALA A 726 5.67 -2.11 -20.94
N ASP A 727 5.51 -3.11 -21.83
CA ASP A 727 5.86 -2.95 -23.25
C ASP A 727 4.60 -2.74 -24.09
N VAL A 728 4.01 -1.54 -23.96
CA VAL A 728 2.82 -1.15 -24.73
C VAL A 728 3.09 -1.06 -26.23
N ALA A 729 4.34 -0.81 -26.63
CA ALA A 729 4.71 -0.61 -28.02
C ALA A 729 4.84 -1.93 -28.80
N ALA A 730 5.11 -3.04 -28.10
CA ALA A 730 5.19 -4.38 -28.70
C ALA A 730 3.84 -5.07 -28.93
N GLN A 731 2.74 -4.53 -28.39
CA GLN A 731 1.41 -5.14 -28.50
C GLN A 731 0.80 -4.93 -29.90
N ASP A 732 0.36 -6.00 -30.57
CA ASP A 732 -0.39 -5.95 -31.83
C ASP A 732 -1.89 -6.17 -31.56
N VAL A 733 -2.55 -5.10 -31.13
CA VAL A 733 -3.95 -5.12 -30.67
C VAL A 733 -4.88 -4.27 -31.56
N GLY A 734 -4.47 -4.03 -32.80
CA GLY A 734 -5.22 -3.21 -33.76
C GLY A 734 -5.21 -1.72 -33.42
N GLY A 735 -5.40 -0.88 -34.43
CA GLY A 735 -5.30 0.57 -34.31
C GLY A 735 -6.49 1.23 -33.60
N GLY A 736 -6.50 1.19 -32.26
CA GLY A 736 -7.31 2.09 -31.42
C GLY A 736 -6.76 3.52 -31.33
N GLN A 737 -5.58 3.79 -31.90
CA GLN A 737 -4.90 5.09 -31.83
C GLN A 737 -5.58 6.17 -32.69
N GLY A 738 -6.63 6.77 -32.14
CA GLY A 738 -7.06 8.11 -32.51
C GLY A 738 -6.19 9.17 -31.82
N GLY A 739 -4.93 9.35 -32.23
CA GLY A 739 -4.07 10.39 -31.67
C GLY A 739 -2.84 10.78 -32.51
N GLY A 740 -2.90 11.97 -33.13
CA GLY A 740 -1.73 12.87 -33.21
C GLY A 740 -0.79 12.81 -34.43
N GLY A 741 -1.20 13.42 -35.56
CA GLY A 741 -0.28 13.83 -36.62
C GLY A 741 -0.74 15.12 -37.31
N GLY A 742 -0.12 16.26 -36.98
CA GLY A 742 -0.53 17.59 -37.41
C GLY A 742 -0.51 17.84 -38.93
N GLY A 743 -1.51 18.60 -39.40
CA GLY A 743 -1.57 19.13 -40.77
C GLY A 743 -2.96 19.67 -41.12
N GLY A 744 -3.11 21.00 -41.12
CA GLY A 744 -4.41 21.69 -41.17
C GLY A 744 -5.18 21.65 -42.49
N GLY A 745 -6.43 22.15 -42.44
CA GLY A 745 -7.23 22.48 -43.62
C GLY A 745 -8.72 22.41 -43.38
N GLY A 746 -9.35 23.58 -43.14
CA GLY A 746 -10.78 23.75 -42.84
C GLY A 746 -11.78 23.10 -43.82
N GLY A 747 -12.99 22.89 -43.28
CA GLY A 747 -14.22 22.71 -44.05
C GLY A 747 -15.39 22.15 -43.24
N GLY A 748 -16.12 22.98 -42.50
CA GLY A 748 -17.57 22.76 -42.32
C GLY A 748 -18.33 23.15 -43.62
N PRO A 749 -19.65 22.93 -43.81
CA PRO A 749 -20.76 22.62 -42.87
C PRO A 749 -21.74 21.54 -43.48
N PRO A 750 -23.06 21.43 -43.16
CA PRO A 750 -23.91 22.05 -42.12
C PRO A 750 -24.71 21.08 -41.23
N GLY A 751 -25.12 21.60 -40.07
CA GLY A 751 -25.94 20.88 -39.09
C GLY A 751 -27.40 20.66 -39.51
N GLY A 752 -28.07 19.84 -38.69
CA GLY A 752 -29.52 19.64 -38.75
C GLY A 752 -30.00 18.54 -37.81
N ASN A 753 -30.55 18.95 -36.67
CA ASN A 753 -31.67 18.32 -35.96
C ASN A 753 -31.63 16.79 -35.76
N ALA A 754 -30.88 16.30 -34.76
CA ALA A 754 -31.09 14.96 -34.18
C ALA A 754 -31.57 14.99 -32.72
N ALA A 755 -31.64 16.16 -32.08
CA ALA A 755 -31.98 16.29 -30.65
C ALA A 755 -33.49 16.39 -30.34
N GLN A 756 -34.40 16.08 -31.27
CA GLN A 756 -35.84 16.31 -31.04
C GLN A 756 -36.82 15.24 -31.54
N THR A 757 -36.35 14.05 -31.92
CA THR A 757 -37.24 12.99 -32.46
C THR A 757 -37.09 11.62 -31.77
N LEU A 758 -36.41 11.52 -30.62
CA LEU A 758 -36.30 10.25 -29.88
C LEU A 758 -37.24 10.13 -28.67
N TYR A 759 -38.10 11.11 -28.40
CA TYR A 759 -39.05 11.08 -27.28
C TYR A 759 -40.45 10.53 -27.60
N SER A 760 -40.62 9.74 -28.67
CA SER A 760 -41.96 9.22 -29.02
C SER A 760 -42.08 7.71 -29.28
N HIS A 761 -41.03 6.89 -29.07
CA HIS A 761 -41.11 5.45 -29.32
C HIS A 761 -40.38 4.56 -28.29
N MET A 762 -40.50 4.85 -26.99
CA MET A 762 -40.06 3.92 -25.93
C MET A 762 -41.07 3.80 -24.78
N PRO A 763 -42.14 2.98 -24.90
CA PRO A 763 -43.03 2.70 -23.77
C PRO A 763 -42.74 1.38 -23.03
N GLU A 764 -41.69 0.62 -23.34
CA GLU A 764 -41.53 -0.74 -22.78
C GLU A 764 -40.21 -1.01 -22.02
N LEU A 765 -39.37 0.01 -21.77
CA LEU A 765 -38.15 -0.14 -20.96
C LEU A 765 -38.20 0.59 -19.60
N LEU A 766 -39.30 1.27 -19.28
CA LEU A 766 -39.46 1.98 -18.00
C LEU A 766 -40.02 1.08 -16.88
N ASP A 767 -40.68 -0.02 -17.22
CA ASP A 767 -41.25 -0.93 -16.21
C ASP A 767 -40.19 -1.87 -15.57
N SER A 768 -39.00 -2.03 -16.16
CA SER A 768 -37.91 -2.84 -15.59
C SER A 768 -36.86 -2.04 -14.82
N ILE A 769 -36.89 -0.70 -14.90
CA ILE A 769 -35.98 0.18 -14.15
C ILE A 769 -36.61 0.64 -12.83
N GLU A 770 -37.94 0.67 -12.71
CA GLU A 770 -38.61 0.89 -11.43
C GLU A 770 -38.47 -0.29 -10.44
N GLU A 771 -38.15 -1.51 -10.91
CA GLU A 771 -37.84 -2.64 -10.02
C GLU A 771 -36.37 -2.67 -9.54
N ARG A 772 -35.44 -2.02 -10.25
CA ARG A 772 -34.03 -1.91 -9.83
C ARG A 772 -33.79 -0.94 -8.66
N ASN A 773 -34.78 -0.14 -8.30
CA ASN A 773 -34.75 0.74 -7.13
C ASN A 773 -35.32 0.11 -5.83
N ASN A 774 -35.61 -1.19 -5.82
CA ASN A 774 -36.07 -1.90 -4.61
C ASN A 774 -34.99 -2.72 -3.87
N LEU A 775 -33.71 -2.46 -4.15
CA LEU A 775 -32.59 -2.92 -3.28
C LEU A 775 -32.53 -2.18 -1.92
N GLN A 776 -33.42 -1.20 -1.69
CA GLN A 776 -33.65 -0.63 -0.34
C GLN A 776 -34.62 -1.46 0.54
N GLY A 777 -35.20 -2.56 0.03
CA GLY A 777 -36.14 -3.40 0.80
C GLY A 777 -35.51 -4.49 1.66
N VAL A 778 -34.25 -4.88 1.43
CA VAL A 778 -33.66 -6.08 2.07
C VAL A 778 -32.71 -5.74 3.22
N LEU A 779 -32.17 -4.52 3.28
CA LEU A 779 -31.27 -4.09 4.36
C LEU A 779 -31.97 -3.36 5.52
N TRP A 780 -33.27 -3.07 5.40
CA TRP A 780 -34.06 -2.37 6.44
C TRP A 780 -34.92 -3.27 7.34
N ASP A 781 -34.81 -4.60 7.23
CA ASP A 781 -35.58 -5.54 8.06
C ASP A 781 -34.80 -6.22 9.20
N SER A 782 -33.50 -5.92 9.37
CA SER A 782 -32.70 -6.42 10.50
C SER A 782 -32.72 -5.50 11.73
N THR A 783 -33.14 -4.24 11.60
CA THR A 783 -33.21 -3.29 12.72
C THR A 783 -34.52 -3.36 13.51
N TRP A 784 -35.59 -3.96 12.98
CA TRP A 784 -36.85 -4.16 13.73
C TRP A 784 -36.82 -5.36 14.68
N ILE A 785 -35.97 -6.35 14.44
CA ILE A 785 -35.86 -7.54 15.30
C ILE A 785 -35.06 -7.24 16.59
N LEU A 786 -34.09 -6.30 16.56
CA LEU A 786 -33.39 -5.88 17.77
C LEU A 786 -34.25 -5.00 18.71
N PHE A 787 -35.11 -4.13 18.17
CA PHE A 787 -36.01 -3.31 19.01
C PHE A 787 -37.16 -4.10 19.63
N VAL A 788 -37.59 -5.21 19.02
CA VAL A 788 -38.59 -6.12 19.62
C VAL A 788 -37.99 -6.98 20.73
N ILE A 789 -36.70 -7.35 20.65
CA ILE A 789 -36.02 -8.12 21.70
C ILE A 789 -35.65 -7.23 22.91
N ILE A 790 -35.25 -5.98 22.69
CA ILE A 790 -35.01 -5.01 23.78
C ILE A 790 -36.33 -4.53 24.41
N GLY A 791 -37.42 -4.42 23.64
CA GLY A 791 -38.76 -4.11 24.15
C GLY A 791 -39.41 -5.24 24.95
N ALA A 792 -39.16 -6.51 24.59
CA ALA A 792 -39.70 -7.67 25.31
C ALA A 792 -38.98 -7.94 26.67
N ALA A 793 -37.73 -7.51 26.82
CA ALA A 793 -37.01 -7.58 28.10
C ALA A 793 -37.53 -6.55 29.13
N PHE A 794 -37.99 -5.37 28.69
CA PHE A 794 -38.52 -4.33 29.59
C PHE A 794 -39.96 -4.58 30.05
N VAL A 795 -40.77 -5.34 29.31
CA VAL A 795 -42.18 -5.64 29.67
C VAL A 795 -42.32 -6.85 30.61
N ARG A 796 -41.28 -7.68 30.76
CA ARG A 796 -41.29 -8.81 31.72
C ARG A 796 -40.85 -8.46 33.15
N GLY A 797 -40.30 -7.27 33.37
CA GLY A 797 -39.86 -6.77 34.69
C GLY A 797 -40.91 -6.05 35.54
N TYR A 798 -42.10 -5.74 34.99
CA TYR A 798 -43.08 -4.84 35.66
C TYR A 798 -44.39 -5.51 36.12
N LYS A 799 -44.46 -6.84 36.16
CA LYS A 799 -45.67 -7.59 36.60
C LYS A 799 -45.51 -8.49 37.82
N ASN A 800 -44.52 -8.23 38.68
CA ASN A 800 -44.42 -8.85 40.01
C ASN A 800 -44.18 -7.78 41.09
N LYS A 801 -45.19 -6.93 41.34
CA LYS A 801 -45.42 -6.22 42.61
C LYS A 801 -46.91 -5.90 42.73
N GLU A 802 -47.68 -6.91 43.13
CA GLU A 802 -48.75 -6.87 44.14
C GLU A 802 -49.01 -8.30 44.64
#